data_AF-A0A370AUV2-F1
#
_entry.id   AF-A0A370AUV2-F1
#
_cell.length_a   1.000
_cell.length_b   1.000
_cell.length_c   1.000
_cell.angle_alpha   90.00
_cell.angle_beta   90.00
_cell.angle_gamma   90.00
#
_symmetry.space_group_name_H-M   'P 1'
#
loop_
_entity.id
_entity.type
_entity.pdbx_description
1 polymer ?
#
loop_
_entity_poly.entity_id
_entity_poly.type
_entity_poly.pdbx_seq_one_letter_code
_entity_poly.pdbx_strand_id
1 'polypeptide(L)'
;MFKGINVKTYCIACGVFRKDLQEILPALPETPEVEYLEGGLHAEPDLLRRELQSAIDKVPDSYERIVLLYGVCGKGIVGLHSINQTIVVPRVHDCISLFLGGTKEYRKQFSHKPGTYYISAGWYEEQVQPRGKRLKEQKQGAMPPAYADTLDKDILSERFGEDNSKAVTEFFDAWKNNYSRAVYIDTGSGSKGKYADYAKKMAEDNGWEYTRLEGSQSLIYQCFSTLRNTDLSSDEILVVPPGREITFDSATGLVNFASTLEEESNGGIRNLVFTSDKTEEEHQPVSTASMGLGIDAGGTYTDAVLFDFKEQKIISRAKSLTTKWKYSEGIMAAVRQLPPDVLKTVDLVSLSTTLVTNAIVESNLYPVGLFLMPMATMTPDNISHSPHCIIKGRMTIEGLMAEDICSEEIKEAASKMVQQDGVRAFAVSGYGASVNPELELKVKEILRDQTGLDVCCGHELSGTLNFYVRAHTAVLNAGVIPIMEEFLSEMKTALREVEVDAPQLVVKGDGSVMTGAFASEFPVQTALSGPAASMAGARFLTGLDEALVIDVGGTTSDIGYLEKGEVSVCENGASIGSWRTHVKAVDMLTTGLGGDSAIVFDRQVWSIGPGRITPFCWLNSQYDLSTAMKKEAETDISSESSIPLLWLYKTGKEPEFELTGQEEKILKMLEQGPCFISELSTELCHGVWKLLKIERLEKSYCIQKAGLTPTDLYHMQGKLSLWPVKGIQEYFDLYLKLQNESSYRVMDDLMKKISRKLAQSVLQRIFPEASETPEVYAPVMDRGNERLTLTPSLKTPVIGLGAPAFLFLEDAIQLLGGDVLIPENGDVANALGAITSKVSVESSAEITPTVEGFFRILGMGGIEDLETLEEAEKLCLKALVDKTRDKARRAGSSEETVSIRIEDKTAESAGGDILFLERIYRSSLKGAPDLI
;
A
#
# COMPACT_ATOMS: atom_id res chain seq x y z
N MET A 1 -15.95 46.21 40.17
CA MET A 1 -15.56 47.59 39.81
C MET A 1 -14.50 47.46 38.72
N PHE A 2 -14.91 47.52 37.45
CA PHE A 2 -14.01 47.31 36.31
C PHE A 2 -13.78 48.64 35.61
N LYS A 3 -12.63 49.27 35.85
CA LYS A 3 -12.12 50.37 35.00
C LYS A 3 -11.23 49.73 33.93
N GLY A 4 -11.63 49.81 32.66
CA GLY A 4 -10.89 49.28 31.52
C GLY A 4 -11.17 50.13 30.29
N ILE A 5 -10.23 50.14 29.34
CA ILE A 5 -10.24 50.88 28.07
C ILE A 5 -11.61 50.69 27.37
N ASN A 6 -12.29 51.79 27.04
CA ASN A 6 -13.57 51.77 26.31
C ASN A 6 -13.28 51.53 24.83
N VAL A 7 -13.64 50.36 24.32
CA VAL A 7 -13.55 50.02 22.88
C VAL A 7 -14.94 50.25 22.28
N LYS A 8 -15.04 51.25 21.41
CA LYS A 8 -16.32 51.62 20.78
C LYS A 8 -16.79 50.48 19.87
N THR A 9 -17.86 49.80 20.28
CA THR A 9 -18.39 48.59 19.62
C THR A 9 -19.68 48.89 18.86
N TYR A 10 -19.76 48.40 17.62
CA TYR A 10 -21.01 48.30 16.85
C TYR A 10 -21.49 46.84 16.87
N CYS A 11 -22.80 46.59 16.93
CA CYS A 11 -23.35 45.24 16.92
C CYS A 11 -24.33 45.06 15.76
N ILE A 12 -24.16 43.99 15.00
CA ILE A 12 -25.09 43.57 13.95
C ILE A 12 -25.67 42.24 14.41
N ALA A 13 -26.99 42.19 14.62
CA ALA A 13 -27.65 41.03 15.21
C ALA A 13 -28.92 40.65 14.45
N CYS A 14 -29.24 39.36 14.46
CA CYS A 14 -30.54 38.89 14.01
C CYS A 14 -31.64 39.44 14.93
N GLY A 15 -32.77 39.86 14.37
CA GLY A 15 -33.91 40.40 15.11
C GLY A 15 -34.39 39.47 16.24
N VAL A 16 -34.17 38.16 16.11
CA VAL A 16 -34.53 37.16 17.13
C VAL A 16 -33.77 37.33 18.45
N PHE A 17 -32.63 38.05 18.46
CA PHE A 17 -31.86 38.36 19.67
C PHE A 17 -32.27 39.68 20.34
N ARG A 18 -33.23 40.42 19.79
CA ARG A 18 -33.60 41.76 20.26
C ARG A 18 -34.04 41.79 21.73
N LYS A 19 -34.74 40.75 22.20
CA LYS A 19 -35.18 40.68 23.61
C LYS A 19 -34.01 40.42 24.56
N ASP A 20 -33.13 39.50 24.19
CA ASP A 20 -31.95 39.17 24.96
C ASP A 20 -30.96 40.35 25.01
N LEU A 21 -30.76 41.04 23.89
CA LEU A 21 -29.91 42.23 23.85
C LEU A 21 -30.49 43.41 24.66
N GLN A 22 -31.81 43.60 24.70
CA GLN A 22 -32.42 44.64 25.54
C GLN A 22 -32.07 44.49 27.05
N GLU A 23 -31.78 43.27 27.49
CA GLU A 23 -31.38 42.98 28.88
C GLU A 23 -29.86 43.03 29.09
N ILE A 24 -29.09 42.61 28.09
CA ILE A 24 -27.62 42.57 28.15
C ILE A 24 -27.02 43.98 28.00
N LEU A 25 -27.52 44.80 27.07
CA LEU A 25 -26.94 46.09 26.70
C LEU A 25 -26.79 47.08 27.88
N PRO A 26 -27.76 47.21 28.82
CA PRO A 26 -27.62 48.08 29.98
C PRO A 26 -26.56 47.61 31.00
N ALA A 27 -26.20 46.33 30.98
CA ALA A 27 -25.21 45.73 31.88
C ALA A 27 -23.78 45.79 31.33
N LEU A 28 -23.59 46.25 30.08
CA LEU A 28 -22.28 46.41 29.47
C LEU A 28 -21.60 47.72 29.92
N PRO A 29 -20.26 47.75 30.03
CA PRO A 29 -19.51 48.96 30.42
C PRO A 29 -19.69 50.14 29.45
N GLU A 30 -19.87 49.82 28.17
CA GLU A 30 -20.18 50.75 27.09
C GLU A 30 -21.36 50.15 26.30
N THR A 31 -22.39 50.95 26.07
CA THR A 31 -23.59 50.48 25.34
C THR A 31 -23.32 50.56 23.84
N PRO A 32 -23.20 49.42 23.12
CA PRO A 32 -22.96 49.44 21.69
C PRO A 32 -24.19 49.93 20.92
N GLU A 33 -23.95 50.55 19.77
CA GLU A 33 -25.00 50.79 18.78
C GLU A 33 -25.36 49.44 18.13
N VAL A 34 -26.66 49.14 18.01
CA VAL A 34 -27.13 47.84 17.50
C VAL A 34 -28.01 48.02 16.28
N GLU A 35 -27.58 47.40 15.18
CA GLU A 35 -28.37 47.23 13.97
C GLU A 35 -29.00 45.82 13.96
N TYR A 36 -30.32 45.78 13.83
CA TYR A 36 -31.07 44.54 13.77
C TYR A 36 -31.46 44.24 12.33
N LEU A 37 -31.01 43.11 11.79
CA LEU A 37 -31.55 42.58 10.54
C LEU A 37 -32.78 41.71 10.80
N GLU A 38 -33.58 41.50 9.76
CA GLU A 38 -34.85 40.77 9.85
C GLU A 38 -34.66 39.32 10.31
N GLY A 39 -35.49 38.89 11.26
CA GLY A 39 -35.55 37.49 11.67
C GLY A 39 -36.07 36.63 10.52
N GLY A 40 -35.30 35.64 10.09
CA GLY A 40 -35.70 34.70 9.02
C GLY A 40 -34.77 34.67 7.80
N LEU A 41 -33.88 35.66 7.67
CA LEU A 41 -32.88 35.70 6.58
C LEU A 41 -31.97 34.45 6.50
N HIS A 42 -31.85 33.67 7.59
CA HIS A 42 -31.10 32.40 7.58
C HIS A 42 -31.67 31.34 6.62
N ALA A 43 -32.93 31.50 6.17
CA ALA A 43 -33.52 30.64 5.15
C ALA A 43 -33.01 30.96 3.72
N GLU A 44 -32.39 32.12 3.51
CA GLU A 44 -31.80 32.56 2.24
C GLU A 44 -30.33 33.00 2.47
N PRO A 45 -29.37 32.07 2.60
CA PRO A 45 -28.00 32.39 3.02
C PRO A 45 -27.28 33.43 2.13
N ASP A 46 -27.53 33.44 0.82
CA ASP A 46 -26.92 34.42 -0.09
C ASP A 46 -27.49 35.83 0.12
N LEU A 47 -28.79 35.93 0.40
CA LEU A 47 -29.43 37.19 0.76
C LEU A 47 -28.90 37.66 2.11
N LEU A 48 -28.82 36.77 3.10
CA LEU A 48 -28.24 37.06 4.41
C LEU A 48 -26.82 37.59 4.29
N ARG A 49 -25.95 36.94 3.51
CA ARG A 49 -24.57 37.39 3.27
C ARG A 49 -24.51 38.80 2.73
N ARG A 50 -25.34 39.09 1.71
CA ARG A 50 -25.39 40.42 1.08
C ARG A 50 -25.85 41.51 2.05
N GLU A 51 -26.90 41.25 2.83
CA GLU A 51 -27.42 42.22 3.80
C GLU A 51 -26.44 42.41 4.98
N LEU A 52 -25.77 41.35 5.44
CA LEU A 52 -24.75 41.44 6.48
C LEU A 52 -23.52 42.22 6.01
N GLN A 53 -23.00 41.95 4.80
CA GLN A 53 -21.88 42.72 4.26
C GLN A 53 -22.27 44.20 4.10
N SER A 54 -23.48 44.47 3.58
CA SER A 54 -24.01 45.84 3.46
C SER A 54 -24.14 46.56 4.82
N ALA A 55 -24.44 45.82 5.89
CA ALA A 55 -24.47 46.38 7.25
C ALA A 55 -23.05 46.63 7.80
N ILE A 56 -22.11 45.70 7.57
CA ILE A 56 -20.70 45.84 7.93
C ILE A 56 -20.07 47.06 7.24
N ASP A 57 -20.31 47.23 5.93
CA ASP A 57 -19.75 48.32 5.12
C ASP A 57 -20.25 49.71 5.55
N LYS A 58 -21.39 49.78 6.23
CA LYS A 58 -21.98 51.05 6.73
C LYS A 58 -21.47 51.45 8.10
N VAL A 59 -20.72 50.59 8.79
CA VAL A 59 -20.22 50.88 10.15
C VAL A 59 -19.20 52.02 10.09
N PRO A 60 -19.41 53.13 10.82
CA PRO A 60 -18.47 54.25 10.80
C PRO A 60 -17.09 53.88 11.34
N ASP A 61 -16.02 54.41 10.73
CA ASP A 61 -14.62 54.22 11.17
C ASP A 61 -14.34 54.65 12.61
N SER A 62 -15.25 55.39 13.25
CA SER A 62 -15.18 55.72 14.67
C SER A 62 -15.35 54.51 15.60
N TYR A 63 -15.85 53.39 15.10
CA TYR A 63 -15.97 52.12 15.81
C TYR A 63 -14.74 51.27 15.56
N GLU A 64 -14.23 50.63 16.61
CA GLU A 64 -13.03 49.77 16.54
C GLU A 64 -13.40 48.29 16.31
N ARG A 65 -14.64 47.92 16.63
CA ARG A 65 -15.11 46.53 16.60
C ARG A 65 -16.56 46.39 16.14
N ILE A 66 -16.83 45.29 15.43
CA ILE A 66 -18.16 44.82 15.07
C ILE A 66 -18.43 43.48 15.77
N VAL A 67 -19.49 43.39 16.58
CA VAL A 67 -19.98 42.11 17.11
C VAL A 67 -21.11 41.61 16.21
N LEU A 68 -20.88 40.47 15.58
CA LEU A 68 -21.80 39.82 14.65
C LEU A 68 -22.51 38.66 15.36
N LEU A 69 -23.77 38.83 15.77
CA LEU A 69 -24.51 37.80 16.53
C LEU A 69 -25.26 36.84 15.62
N TYR A 70 -24.48 35.95 15.00
CA TYR A 70 -24.93 34.89 14.11
C TYR A 70 -24.06 33.64 14.32
N GLY A 71 -24.66 32.45 14.21
CA GLY A 71 -23.91 31.21 13.99
C GLY A 71 -23.59 31.02 12.50
N VAL A 72 -23.28 29.79 12.07
CA VAL A 72 -22.99 29.50 10.66
C VAL A 72 -24.15 29.87 9.72
N CYS A 73 -25.42 29.74 10.17
CA CYS A 73 -26.62 30.19 9.46
C CYS A 73 -26.66 29.79 7.97
N GLY A 74 -26.45 28.51 7.67
CA GLY A 74 -26.43 28.01 6.29
C GLY A 74 -25.28 28.57 5.45
N LYS A 75 -24.15 28.92 6.08
CA LYS A 75 -22.96 29.58 5.48
C LYS A 75 -23.21 31.02 5.03
N GLY A 76 -24.28 31.66 5.52
CA GLY A 76 -24.59 33.06 5.18
C GLY A 76 -23.60 34.08 5.77
N ILE A 77 -22.81 33.71 6.78
CA ILE A 77 -21.75 34.57 7.34
C ILE A 77 -20.37 34.33 6.71
N VAL A 78 -20.23 33.27 5.91
CA VAL A 78 -18.97 32.93 5.24
C VAL A 78 -18.76 33.94 4.12
N GLY A 79 -17.56 34.50 4.07
CA GLY A 79 -17.16 35.51 3.11
C GLY A 79 -17.28 36.96 3.60
N LEU A 80 -17.77 37.16 4.83
CA LEU A 80 -17.87 38.51 5.40
C LEU A 80 -16.51 39.01 5.85
N HIS A 81 -16.25 40.29 5.63
CA HIS A 81 -15.01 40.95 6.05
C HIS A 81 -15.26 42.43 6.37
N SER A 82 -14.38 43.04 7.18
CA SER A 82 -14.31 44.49 7.37
C SER A 82 -12.91 44.97 7.06
N ILE A 83 -12.79 46.15 6.44
CA ILE A 83 -11.49 46.76 6.11
C ILE A 83 -10.85 47.38 7.36
N ASN A 84 -11.65 48.00 8.24
CA ASN A 84 -11.18 48.88 9.30
C ASN A 84 -11.42 48.34 10.72
N GLN A 85 -12.42 47.48 10.92
CA GLN A 85 -12.83 47.01 12.24
C GLN A 85 -12.53 45.53 12.45
N THR A 86 -12.27 45.15 13.71
CA THR A 86 -12.20 43.74 14.10
C THR A 86 -13.61 43.17 14.21
N ILE A 87 -13.87 42.02 13.59
CA ILE A 87 -15.17 41.33 13.70
C ILE A 87 -15.09 40.28 14.80
N VAL A 88 -16.07 40.24 15.71
CA VAL A 88 -16.24 39.18 16.71
C VAL A 88 -17.52 38.43 16.40
N VAL A 89 -17.41 37.13 16.18
CA VAL A 89 -18.54 36.26 15.83
C VAL A 89 -18.55 34.99 16.71
N PRO A 90 -19.71 34.52 17.16
CA PRO A 90 -19.85 33.21 17.80
C PRO A 90 -19.36 32.07 16.89
N ARG A 91 -18.45 31.25 17.40
CA ARG A 91 -17.94 30.06 16.69
C ARG A 91 -18.86 28.86 16.95
N VAL A 92 -20.09 28.94 16.48
CA VAL A 92 -21.14 27.94 16.71
C VAL A 92 -21.88 27.54 15.44
N HIS A 93 -22.24 26.26 15.32
CA HIS A 93 -22.94 25.72 14.16
C HIS A 93 -24.36 26.30 14.02
N ASP A 94 -25.08 26.42 15.13
CA ASP A 94 -26.47 26.91 15.18
C ASP A 94 -26.64 28.06 16.18
N CYS A 95 -27.45 29.05 15.82
CA CYS A 95 -27.82 30.20 16.65
C CYS A 95 -28.51 29.79 17.97
N ILE A 96 -29.13 28.61 18.03
CA ILE A 96 -29.72 28.07 19.27
C ILE A 96 -28.66 27.98 20.39
N SER A 97 -27.41 27.69 20.04
CA SER A 97 -26.29 27.61 20.99
C SER A 97 -26.10 28.91 21.78
N LEU A 98 -26.43 30.07 21.18
CA LEU A 98 -26.36 31.38 21.83
C LEU A 98 -27.43 31.56 22.91
N PHE A 99 -28.59 30.91 22.78
CA PHE A 99 -29.65 30.93 23.79
C PHE A 99 -29.41 29.88 24.89
N LEU A 100 -28.67 28.81 24.61
CA LEU A 100 -28.33 27.75 25.57
C LEU A 100 -27.02 28.02 26.32
N GLY A 101 -26.24 29.03 25.89
CA GLY A 101 -25.00 29.44 26.53
C GLY A 101 -23.76 28.65 26.12
N GLY A 102 -23.80 27.92 25.01
CA GLY A 102 -22.64 27.19 24.47
C GLY A 102 -22.98 25.98 23.60
N THR A 103 -21.99 25.51 22.85
CA THR A 103 -22.14 24.37 21.91
C THR A 103 -22.39 23.05 22.66
N LYS A 104 -21.84 22.91 23.87
CA LYS A 104 -21.95 21.70 24.70
C LYS A 104 -23.40 21.38 25.07
N GLU A 105 -24.15 22.36 25.55
CA GLU A 105 -25.55 22.13 25.94
C GLU A 105 -26.45 21.92 24.72
N TYR A 106 -26.17 22.59 23.59
CA TYR A 106 -26.85 22.32 22.32
C TYR A 106 -26.67 20.87 21.86
N ARG A 107 -25.43 20.36 21.83
CA ARG A 107 -25.13 18.97 21.44
C ARG A 107 -25.86 17.97 22.34
N LYS A 108 -25.86 18.20 23.66
CA LYS A 108 -26.61 17.37 24.62
C LYS A 108 -28.11 17.33 24.31
N GLN A 109 -28.72 18.47 23.99
CA GLN A 109 -30.14 18.52 23.63
C GLN A 109 -30.43 17.84 22.28
N PHE A 110 -29.52 17.99 21.31
CA PHE A 110 -29.59 17.35 20.00
C PHE A 110 -29.48 15.82 20.11
N SER A 111 -28.49 15.29 20.82
CA SER A 111 -28.32 13.85 21.06
C SER A 111 -29.50 13.24 21.82
N HIS A 112 -30.12 14.02 22.73
CA HIS A 112 -31.29 13.54 23.46
C HIS A 112 -32.53 13.43 22.55
N LYS A 113 -32.84 14.47 21.77
CA LYS A 113 -33.94 14.48 20.79
C LYS A 113 -33.61 15.37 19.58
N PRO A 114 -33.16 14.81 18.45
CA PRO A 114 -32.80 15.59 17.26
C PRO A 114 -33.98 16.39 16.67
N GLY A 115 -35.19 15.83 16.68
CA GLY A 115 -36.42 16.47 16.20
C GLY A 115 -37.01 17.47 17.20
N THR A 116 -36.26 18.51 17.58
CA THR A 116 -36.69 19.53 18.54
C THR A 116 -36.89 20.89 17.88
N TYR A 117 -38.07 21.47 18.08
CA TYR A 117 -38.41 22.82 17.62
C TYR A 117 -38.17 23.84 18.75
N TYR A 118 -37.22 24.75 18.58
CA TYR A 118 -36.82 25.70 19.62
C TYR A 118 -37.52 27.05 19.45
N ILE A 119 -38.04 27.58 20.56
CA ILE A 119 -38.77 28.84 20.63
C ILE A 119 -38.10 29.70 21.70
N SER A 120 -37.69 30.90 21.31
CA SER A 120 -37.22 31.95 22.21
C SER A 120 -38.19 33.14 22.23
N ALA A 121 -38.06 34.02 23.23
CA ALA A 121 -38.87 35.22 23.33
C ALA A 121 -38.77 36.10 22.06
N GLY A 122 -37.56 36.33 21.56
CA GLY A 122 -37.34 37.13 20.36
C GLY A 122 -37.78 36.43 19.07
N TRP A 123 -37.66 35.10 18.97
CA TRP A 123 -38.22 34.34 17.84
C TRP A 123 -39.74 34.56 17.73
N TYR A 124 -40.46 34.50 18.86
CA TYR A 124 -41.90 34.76 18.87
C TYR A 124 -42.22 36.19 18.39
N GLU A 125 -41.50 37.19 18.89
CA GLU A 125 -41.77 38.59 18.54
C GLU A 125 -41.46 38.89 17.06
N GLU A 126 -40.46 38.24 16.46
CA GLU A 126 -40.13 38.43 15.04
C GLU A 126 -41.02 37.60 14.11
N GLN A 127 -41.22 36.31 14.39
CA GLN A 127 -41.88 35.38 13.47
C GLN A 127 -43.41 35.34 13.63
N VAL A 128 -43.92 35.63 14.83
CA VAL A 128 -45.36 35.57 15.13
C VAL A 128 -46.00 36.97 15.17
N GLN A 129 -45.25 38.01 15.56
CA GLN A 129 -45.74 39.41 15.60
C GLN A 129 -44.81 40.41 14.87
N PRO A 130 -44.56 40.23 13.55
CA PRO A 130 -43.59 41.05 12.83
C PRO A 130 -43.94 42.55 12.90
N ARG A 131 -43.01 43.37 13.39
CA ARG A 131 -43.12 44.83 13.39
C ARG A 131 -42.59 45.41 12.08
N GLY A 132 -43.49 45.95 11.25
CA GLY A 132 -43.16 47.05 10.34
C GLY A 132 -42.77 46.71 8.89
N LYS A 133 -43.68 47.11 7.99
CA LYS A 133 -43.59 47.46 6.57
C LYS A 133 -42.99 46.51 5.52
N ARG A 134 -42.00 45.64 5.78
CA ARG A 134 -41.48 44.78 4.68
C ARG A 134 -42.22 43.47 4.50
N LEU A 135 -42.90 42.95 5.53
CA LEU A 135 -43.70 41.71 5.43
C LEU A 135 -45.14 41.88 4.88
N LYS A 136 -45.59 43.11 4.59
CA LYS A 136 -46.78 43.31 3.74
C LYS A 136 -46.45 43.26 2.24
N GLU A 137 -45.17 43.42 1.87
CA GLU A 137 -44.73 43.44 0.47
C GLU A 137 -43.73 42.32 0.11
N GLN A 138 -43.07 41.67 1.07
CA GLN A 138 -42.19 40.51 0.86
C GLN A 138 -42.81 39.15 1.21
N LYS A 139 -44.08 39.09 1.63
CA LYS A 139 -44.93 37.94 1.29
C LYS A 139 -45.35 37.95 -0.19
N GLN A 140 -44.71 38.74 -1.06
CA GLN A 140 -44.85 38.66 -2.52
C GLN A 140 -43.84 37.71 -3.18
N GLY A 141 -42.99 37.01 -2.40
CA GLY A 141 -42.23 35.85 -2.85
C GLY A 141 -42.98 34.50 -2.67
N ALA A 142 -44.05 34.49 -1.88
CA ALA A 142 -44.86 33.30 -1.62
C ALA A 142 -46.35 33.64 -1.82
N MET A 143 -46.82 33.38 -3.04
CA MET A 143 -48.21 33.45 -3.52
C MET A 143 -48.90 34.84 -3.54
N PRO A 144 -49.50 35.27 -4.67
CA PRO A 144 -50.29 36.50 -4.75
C PRO A 144 -51.48 36.51 -3.78
N PRO A 145 -52.05 37.68 -3.41
CA PRO A 145 -53.23 37.76 -2.54
C PRO A 145 -54.44 36.95 -3.04
N ALA A 146 -54.51 36.70 -4.36
CA ALA A 146 -55.51 35.83 -4.98
C ALA A 146 -55.39 34.34 -4.60
N TYR A 147 -54.30 33.93 -3.95
CA TYR A 147 -54.01 32.55 -3.53
C TYR A 147 -53.93 32.35 -2.01
N ALA A 148 -53.90 33.39 -1.19
CA ALA A 148 -54.01 33.21 0.27
C ALA A 148 -55.40 32.66 0.66
N ASP A 149 -56.44 33.08 -0.07
CA ASP A 149 -57.79 32.50 0.02
C ASP A 149 -57.85 31.05 -0.51
N THR A 150 -56.81 30.54 -1.18
CA THR A 150 -56.73 29.16 -1.69
C THR A 150 -56.02 28.18 -0.76
N LEU A 151 -55.71 28.56 0.48
CA LEU A 151 -55.20 27.64 1.52
C LEU A 151 -56.22 27.43 2.66
N ASP A 152 -57.38 28.08 2.58
CA ASP A 152 -58.50 27.76 3.45
C ASP A 152 -58.99 26.35 3.12
N LYS A 153 -59.05 25.49 4.14
CA LYS A 153 -59.38 24.07 3.99
C LYS A 153 -60.75 23.87 3.36
N ASP A 154 -61.69 24.78 3.66
CA ASP A 154 -63.04 24.74 3.13
C ASP A 154 -63.06 25.14 1.64
N ILE A 155 -62.27 26.16 1.26
CA ILE A 155 -62.16 26.62 -0.13
C ILE A 155 -61.40 25.61 -1.01
N LEU A 156 -60.34 24.98 -0.48
CA LEU A 156 -59.60 23.92 -1.17
C LEU A 156 -60.44 22.66 -1.38
N SER A 157 -61.24 22.30 -0.38
CA SER A 157 -62.15 21.15 -0.45
C SER A 157 -63.27 21.37 -1.47
N GLU A 158 -63.83 22.59 -1.52
CA GLU A 158 -64.85 22.97 -2.51
C GLU A 158 -64.33 22.96 -3.96
N ARG A 159 -63.06 23.35 -4.16
CA ARG A 159 -62.51 23.59 -5.50
C ARG A 159 -61.77 22.39 -6.11
N PHE A 160 -61.12 21.56 -5.29
CA PHE A 160 -60.29 20.45 -5.75
C PHE A 160 -60.72 19.08 -5.20
N GLY A 161 -61.76 19.05 -4.37
CA GLY A 161 -62.25 17.85 -3.70
C GLY A 161 -61.50 17.56 -2.39
N GLU A 162 -62.20 16.88 -1.48
CA GLU A 162 -61.79 16.66 -0.09
C GLU A 162 -60.44 15.91 0.01
N ASP A 163 -60.20 14.95 -0.87
CA ASP A 163 -58.95 14.16 -0.90
C ASP A 163 -57.74 15.00 -1.35
N ASN A 164 -57.89 15.87 -2.36
CA ASN A 164 -56.80 16.74 -2.83
C ASN A 164 -56.51 17.88 -1.84
N SER A 165 -57.56 18.44 -1.21
CA SER A 165 -57.39 19.40 -0.12
C SER A 165 -56.57 18.79 1.02
N LYS A 166 -56.86 17.53 1.37
CA LYS A 166 -56.12 16.78 2.38
C LYS A 166 -54.67 16.54 1.96
N ALA A 167 -54.41 16.10 0.73
CA ALA A 167 -53.06 15.87 0.22
C ALA A 167 -52.20 17.15 0.14
N VAL A 168 -52.79 18.28 -0.27
CA VAL A 168 -52.11 19.58 -0.29
C VAL A 168 -51.81 20.06 1.13
N THR A 169 -52.76 19.89 2.06
CA THR A 169 -52.54 20.21 3.48
C THR A 169 -51.45 19.34 4.08
N GLU A 170 -51.46 18.02 3.81
CA GLU A 170 -50.42 17.07 4.25
C GLU A 170 -49.05 17.40 3.67
N PHE A 171 -48.98 17.85 2.41
CA PHE A 171 -47.74 18.29 1.78
C PHE A 171 -47.15 19.55 2.46
N PHE A 172 -47.98 20.56 2.75
CA PHE A 172 -47.52 21.79 3.42
C PHE A 172 -47.27 21.61 4.91
N ASP A 173 -47.88 20.60 5.56
CA ASP A 173 -47.64 20.23 6.95
C ASP A 173 -46.51 19.20 7.13
N ALA A 174 -45.91 18.69 6.05
CA ALA A 174 -44.90 17.63 6.10
C ALA A 174 -43.68 17.95 6.98
N TRP A 175 -43.30 19.23 7.11
CA TRP A 175 -42.21 19.67 7.99
C TRP A 175 -42.47 19.32 9.46
N LYS A 176 -43.74 19.22 9.88
CA LYS A 176 -44.12 18.90 11.25
C LYS A 176 -43.72 17.47 11.65
N ASN A 177 -43.60 16.56 10.68
CA ASN A 177 -43.18 15.17 10.92
C ASN A 177 -41.71 15.06 11.34
N ASN A 178 -40.90 16.10 11.08
CA ASN A 178 -39.48 16.13 11.46
C ASN A 178 -39.27 16.51 12.93
N TYR A 179 -40.34 16.88 13.63
CA TYR A 179 -40.30 17.32 15.03
C TYR A 179 -41.16 16.42 15.91
N SER A 180 -40.70 16.21 17.14
CA SER A 180 -41.38 15.42 18.17
C SER A 180 -41.43 16.14 19.51
N ARG A 181 -40.74 17.29 19.63
CA ARG A 181 -40.62 18.10 20.84
C ARG A 181 -40.62 19.58 20.48
N ALA A 182 -41.40 20.39 21.20
CA ALA A 182 -41.28 21.85 21.21
C ALA A 182 -40.63 22.31 22.52
N VAL A 183 -39.59 23.12 22.41
CA VAL A 183 -38.84 23.66 23.54
C VAL A 183 -39.01 25.17 23.62
N TYR A 184 -39.47 25.67 24.77
CA TYR A 184 -39.28 27.07 25.12
C TYR A 184 -37.95 27.26 25.87
N ILE A 185 -37.05 28.06 25.31
CA ILE A 185 -35.78 28.44 25.95
C ILE A 185 -36.03 29.72 26.76
N ASP A 186 -36.02 29.59 28.09
CA ASP A 186 -36.16 30.72 29.01
C ASP A 186 -34.77 31.29 29.34
N THR A 187 -34.33 32.28 28.57
CA THR A 187 -33.10 33.05 28.85
C THR A 187 -33.27 34.08 29.96
N GLY A 188 -34.47 34.21 30.54
CA GLY A 188 -34.84 35.30 31.44
C GLY A 188 -35.55 36.45 30.73
N SER A 189 -35.55 36.48 29.40
CA SER A 189 -35.99 37.64 28.61
C SER A 189 -37.48 37.75 28.33
N GLY A 190 -38.06 38.94 28.58
CA GLY A 190 -39.46 39.26 28.24
C GLY A 190 -40.52 38.67 29.17
N SER A 191 -41.78 38.55 28.70
CA SER A 191 -42.91 38.07 29.51
C SER A 191 -43.00 36.53 29.52
N LYS A 192 -42.46 35.90 30.56
CA LYS A 192 -42.24 34.45 30.67
C LYS A 192 -43.47 33.57 30.43
N GLY A 193 -44.68 34.03 30.79
CA GLY A 193 -45.91 33.26 30.61
C GLY A 193 -46.35 33.14 29.15
N LYS A 194 -46.32 34.27 28.42
CA LYS A 194 -46.82 34.37 27.04
C LYS A 194 -46.12 33.41 26.07
N TYR A 195 -44.80 33.33 26.13
CA TYR A 195 -44.00 32.53 25.18
C TYR A 195 -44.04 31.04 25.50
N ALA A 196 -44.02 30.70 26.79
CA ALA A 196 -44.20 29.34 27.27
C ALA A 196 -45.58 28.78 26.89
N ASP A 197 -46.64 29.58 27.06
CA ASP A 197 -48.00 29.20 26.69
C ASP A 197 -48.14 28.96 25.17
N TYR A 198 -47.44 29.76 24.35
CA TYR A 198 -47.40 29.55 22.90
C TYR A 198 -46.68 28.25 22.52
N ALA A 199 -45.49 28.00 23.08
CA ALA A 199 -44.74 26.77 22.83
C ALA A 199 -45.52 25.53 23.27
N LYS A 200 -46.21 25.62 24.41
CA LYS A 200 -47.08 24.55 24.91
C LYS A 200 -48.27 24.30 23.98
N LYS A 201 -48.95 25.35 23.53
CA LYS A 201 -50.04 25.23 22.56
C LYS A 201 -49.56 24.64 21.23
N MET A 202 -48.39 25.08 20.74
CA MET A 202 -47.79 24.51 19.53
C MET A 202 -47.49 23.02 19.69
N ALA A 203 -47.01 22.59 20.85
CA ALA A 203 -46.79 21.18 21.12
C ALA A 203 -48.12 20.40 21.11
N GLU A 204 -49.15 20.92 21.78
CA GLU A 204 -50.49 20.32 21.82
C GLU A 204 -51.12 20.21 20.42
N ASP A 205 -51.07 21.28 19.62
CA ASP A 205 -51.65 21.34 18.28
C ASP A 205 -50.97 20.35 17.29
N ASN A 206 -49.71 19.97 17.54
CA ASN A 206 -48.92 19.08 16.67
C ASN A 206 -48.65 17.69 17.28
N GLY A 207 -49.16 17.40 18.48
CA GLY A 207 -48.91 16.12 19.17
C GLY A 207 -47.45 15.93 19.63
N TRP A 208 -46.72 17.01 19.85
CA TRP A 208 -45.32 17.01 20.30
C TRP A 208 -45.21 17.08 21.83
N GLU A 209 -44.07 16.68 22.37
CA GLU A 209 -43.74 16.92 23.76
C GLU A 209 -43.39 18.40 24.01
N TYR A 210 -43.96 19.00 25.05
CA TYR A 210 -43.54 20.33 25.50
C TYR A 210 -42.46 20.24 26.59
N THR A 211 -41.37 20.98 26.41
CA THR A 211 -40.33 21.13 27.44
C THR A 211 -39.96 22.60 27.62
N ARG A 212 -39.75 23.02 28.88
CA ARG A 212 -39.13 24.32 29.19
C ARG A 212 -37.67 24.08 29.57
N LEU A 213 -36.75 24.73 28.87
CA LEU A 213 -35.33 24.71 29.20
C LEU A 213 -34.90 26.05 29.77
N GLU A 214 -34.05 26.02 30.80
CA GLU A 214 -33.36 27.22 31.26
C GLU A 214 -32.24 27.54 30.26
N GLY A 215 -32.33 28.73 29.66
CA GLY A 215 -31.31 29.25 28.75
C GLY A 215 -30.26 30.08 29.48
N SER A 216 -29.24 30.52 28.73
CA SER A 216 -28.15 31.32 29.27
C SER A 216 -27.69 32.36 28.24
N GLN A 217 -27.59 33.62 28.68
CA GLN A 217 -27.06 34.73 27.89
C GLN A 217 -25.52 34.83 27.95
N SER A 218 -24.85 33.87 28.60
CA SER A 218 -23.41 33.91 28.87
C SER A 218 -22.56 34.02 27.60
N LEU A 219 -22.84 33.23 26.56
CA LEU A 219 -22.10 33.28 25.30
C LEU A 219 -22.30 34.62 24.56
N ILE A 220 -23.52 35.18 24.60
CA ILE A 220 -23.78 36.52 24.04
C ILE A 220 -22.97 37.57 24.83
N TYR A 221 -22.97 37.51 26.16
CA TYR A 221 -22.17 38.39 27.01
C TYR A 221 -20.67 38.26 26.72
N GLN A 222 -20.20 37.02 26.53
CA GLN A 222 -18.80 36.75 26.21
C GLN A 222 -18.38 37.47 24.93
N CYS A 223 -19.19 37.43 23.86
CA CYS A 223 -18.93 38.13 22.59
C CYS A 223 -18.70 39.64 22.78
N PHE A 224 -19.36 40.26 23.76
CA PHE A 224 -19.12 41.67 24.08
C PHE A 224 -17.90 41.88 24.96
N SER A 225 -17.53 40.91 25.80
CA SER A 225 -16.46 41.01 26.81
C SER A 225 -15.05 40.66 26.33
N THR A 226 -14.90 40.03 25.16
CA THR A 226 -13.65 39.41 24.64
C THR A 226 -12.46 40.34 24.33
N LEU A 227 -12.35 41.52 24.93
CA LEU A 227 -11.21 42.44 24.72
C LEU A 227 -10.58 42.97 26.01
N ARG A 228 -10.84 42.33 27.15
CA ARG A 228 -10.07 42.64 28.38
C ARG A 228 -8.76 41.88 28.51
N ASN A 229 -8.58 40.81 27.74
CA ASN A 229 -7.33 40.06 27.61
C ASN A 229 -7.40 39.30 26.27
N THR A 230 -6.32 39.39 25.49
CA THR A 230 -5.95 38.62 24.28
C THR A 230 -6.65 38.91 22.96
N ASP A 231 -5.83 39.21 21.93
CA ASP A 231 -6.14 39.20 20.49
C ASP A 231 -6.42 37.76 19.96
N LEU A 232 -6.99 36.87 20.77
CA LEU A 232 -7.07 35.43 20.49
C LEU A 232 -8.52 34.94 20.46
N SER A 233 -8.88 34.26 19.37
CA SER A 233 -10.09 33.44 19.27
C SER A 233 -10.12 32.37 20.36
N SER A 234 -11.30 31.98 20.80
CA SER A 234 -11.55 30.82 21.67
C SER A 234 -12.35 29.75 20.92
N ASP A 235 -12.61 28.61 21.58
CA ASP A 235 -13.41 27.52 20.99
C ASP A 235 -14.83 27.95 20.60
N GLU A 236 -15.40 28.94 21.31
CA GLU A 236 -16.79 29.40 21.10
C GLU A 236 -16.89 30.81 20.52
N ILE A 237 -15.78 31.55 20.38
CA ILE A 237 -15.75 32.91 19.82
C ILE A 237 -14.59 33.06 18.85
N LEU A 238 -14.91 33.48 17.62
CA LEU A 238 -13.94 33.83 16.60
C LEU A 238 -13.71 35.35 16.59
N VAL A 239 -12.45 35.77 16.65
CA VAL A 239 -12.03 37.17 16.48
C VAL A 239 -11.30 37.27 15.13
N VAL A 240 -11.86 38.06 14.21
CA VAL A 240 -11.38 38.22 12.83
C VAL A 240 -10.74 39.60 12.69
N PRO A 241 -9.42 39.67 12.43
CA PRO A 241 -8.72 40.94 12.26
C PRO A 241 -9.23 41.73 11.04
N PRO A 242 -9.06 43.08 11.03
CA PRO A 242 -9.36 43.90 9.86
C PRO A 242 -8.63 43.39 8.61
N GLY A 243 -9.31 43.40 7.47
CA GLY A 243 -8.82 42.92 6.18
C GLY A 243 -8.84 41.39 6.00
N ARG A 244 -9.35 40.63 6.98
CA ARG A 244 -9.53 39.16 6.89
C ARG A 244 -10.99 38.80 6.68
N GLU A 245 -11.20 37.71 5.95
CA GLU A 245 -12.51 37.17 5.60
C GLU A 245 -12.85 35.97 6.49
N ILE A 246 -14.13 35.86 6.88
CA ILE A 246 -14.68 34.69 7.58
C ILE A 246 -14.71 33.50 6.62
N THR A 247 -14.00 32.43 6.96
CA THR A 247 -13.97 31.15 6.23
C THR A 247 -14.77 30.08 6.98
N PHE A 248 -15.08 28.99 6.29
CA PHE A 248 -15.74 27.81 6.87
C PHE A 248 -14.75 26.66 6.89
N ASP A 249 -14.50 26.10 8.08
CA ASP A 249 -13.73 24.90 8.26
C ASP A 249 -14.67 23.69 8.13
N SER A 250 -14.54 22.96 7.02
CA SER A 250 -15.37 21.79 6.74
C SER A 250 -15.07 20.61 7.65
N ALA A 251 -13.86 20.51 8.23
CA ALA A 251 -13.50 19.43 9.14
C ALA A 251 -14.18 19.61 10.51
N THR A 252 -14.30 20.85 11.00
CA THR A 252 -14.93 21.14 12.30
C THR A 252 -16.39 21.59 12.21
N GLY A 253 -16.87 21.97 11.02
CA GLY A 253 -18.22 22.51 10.80
C GLY A 253 -18.42 23.91 11.39
N LEU A 254 -17.32 24.63 11.67
CA LEU A 254 -17.30 25.92 12.34
C LEU A 254 -16.65 27.00 11.46
N VAL A 255 -16.82 28.27 11.84
CA VAL A 255 -16.17 29.38 11.15
C VAL A 255 -14.74 29.60 11.64
N ASN A 256 -13.88 30.07 10.73
CA ASN A 256 -12.51 30.53 10.95
C ASN A 256 -12.25 31.80 10.12
N PHE A 257 -11.01 32.28 9.99
CA PHE A 257 -10.65 33.33 9.04
C PHE A 257 -9.46 32.94 8.17
N ALA A 258 -9.36 33.54 6.98
CA ALA A 258 -8.28 33.25 6.02
C ALA A 258 -6.90 33.57 6.61
N SER A 259 -6.03 32.56 6.80
CA SER A 259 -4.64 32.74 7.27
C SER A 259 -3.73 33.23 6.14
N THR A 260 -2.56 33.80 6.46
CA THR A 260 -1.60 34.38 5.47
C THR A 260 -0.79 33.34 4.69
N LEU A 261 -1.05 32.05 4.89
CA LEU A 261 -0.37 30.98 4.18
C LEU A 261 -1.35 30.41 3.15
N GLU A 262 -1.09 30.73 1.89
CA GLU A 262 -1.57 29.95 0.75
C GLU A 262 -1.08 28.51 0.94
N GLU A 263 -1.91 27.65 1.52
CA GLU A 263 -1.88 26.23 1.19
C GLU A 263 -2.98 26.00 0.16
N GLU A 264 -2.50 25.75 -1.06
CA GLU A 264 -3.28 25.37 -2.21
C GLU A 264 -4.32 24.31 -1.84
N SER A 265 -5.59 24.70 -1.96
CA SER A 265 -6.71 23.77 -2.02
C SER A 265 -6.60 22.94 -3.30
N ASN A 266 -5.79 21.89 -3.25
CA ASN A 266 -5.78 20.78 -4.19
C ASN A 266 -5.61 19.49 -3.38
N GLY A 267 -6.71 18.83 -3.04
CA GLY A 267 -6.72 17.39 -2.69
C GLY A 267 -5.64 16.89 -1.71
N GLY A 268 -5.64 17.41 -0.48
CA GLY A 268 -5.57 16.61 0.75
C GLY A 268 -4.35 15.72 1.05
N ILE A 269 -3.15 15.95 0.48
CA ILE A 269 -1.94 15.21 0.87
C ILE A 269 -0.99 16.11 1.67
N ARG A 270 -0.69 15.74 2.92
CA ARG A 270 0.31 16.41 3.78
C ARG A 270 1.49 15.46 4.03
N ASN A 271 2.71 15.98 4.01
CA ASN A 271 3.92 15.22 4.37
C ASN A 271 4.56 15.83 5.62
N LEU A 272 4.73 15.03 6.67
CA LEU A 272 5.41 15.40 7.90
C LEU A 272 6.71 14.61 8.04
N VAL A 273 7.75 15.25 8.56
CA VAL A 273 9.03 14.58 8.87
C VAL A 273 9.31 14.78 10.35
N PHE A 274 9.54 13.69 11.07
CA PHE A 274 9.84 13.68 12.50
C PHE A 274 11.30 13.23 12.70
N THR A 275 12.16 14.16 13.11
CA THR A 275 13.54 13.89 13.55
C THR A 275 13.59 13.79 15.08
N SER A 276 14.72 13.39 15.68
CA SER A 276 14.88 13.47 17.13
C SER A 276 15.34 14.86 17.58
N ASP A 277 15.12 15.20 18.85
CA ASP A 277 15.50 16.50 19.47
C ASP A 277 17.03 16.69 19.61
N LYS A 278 17.86 15.88 18.95
CA LYS A 278 19.31 16.00 18.98
C LYS A 278 19.78 16.94 17.87
N THR A 279 20.68 17.86 18.21
CA THR A 279 21.19 18.91 17.33
C THR A 279 21.79 18.36 16.03
N GLU A 280 21.56 19.04 14.91
CA GLU A 280 21.94 18.68 13.52
C GLU A 280 23.42 18.27 13.32
N GLU A 281 24.32 18.59 14.25
CA GLU A 281 25.74 18.20 14.17
C GLU A 281 26.01 16.71 14.50
N GLU A 282 25.05 15.95 15.05
CA GLU A 282 25.22 14.52 15.38
C GLU A 282 24.56 13.54 14.38
N HIS A 283 23.81 14.00 13.38
CA HIS A 283 23.13 13.15 12.40
C HIS A 283 23.98 12.88 11.16
N GLN A 284 25.02 12.05 11.29
CA GLN A 284 25.42 11.18 10.19
C GLN A 284 24.84 9.78 10.45
N PRO A 285 24.16 9.15 9.48
CA PRO A 285 23.77 7.75 9.62
C PRO A 285 25.05 6.91 9.65
N VAL A 286 25.52 6.57 10.84
CA VAL A 286 26.73 5.78 11.02
C VAL A 286 26.37 4.32 10.79
N SER A 287 26.48 3.86 9.54
CA SER A 287 26.88 2.45 9.37
C SER A 287 28.23 2.33 10.07
N THR A 288 28.25 1.66 11.23
CA THR A 288 29.48 1.38 11.97
C THR A 288 30.33 0.31 11.28
N ALA A 289 29.75 -0.39 10.30
CA ALA A 289 30.42 -1.40 9.50
C ALA A 289 31.38 -0.75 8.49
N SER A 290 32.62 -1.21 8.49
CA SER A 290 33.65 -0.82 7.54
C SER A 290 33.73 -1.75 6.33
N MET A 291 33.53 -3.05 6.56
CA MET A 291 33.61 -4.09 5.53
C MET A 291 32.33 -4.94 5.51
N GLY A 292 31.74 -5.11 4.34
CA GLY A 292 30.54 -5.92 4.13
C GLY A 292 30.80 -7.10 3.20
N LEU A 293 30.07 -8.20 3.42
CA LEU A 293 30.02 -9.36 2.53
C LEU A 293 28.60 -9.51 1.98
N GLY A 294 28.41 -9.14 0.72
CA GLY A 294 27.18 -9.37 -0.03
C GLY A 294 27.20 -10.73 -0.69
N ILE A 295 26.12 -11.50 -0.57
CA ILE A 295 25.97 -12.82 -1.17
C ILE A 295 24.60 -12.90 -1.84
N ASP A 296 24.57 -13.35 -3.09
CA ASP A 296 23.33 -13.74 -3.76
C ASP A 296 23.41 -15.20 -4.21
N ALA A 297 22.54 -16.04 -3.66
CA ALA A 297 22.40 -17.42 -4.06
C ALA A 297 21.23 -17.59 -5.05
N GLY A 298 21.49 -17.22 -6.30
CA GLY A 298 20.56 -17.33 -7.40
C GLY A 298 20.34 -18.77 -7.87
N GLY A 299 19.47 -18.95 -8.87
CA GLY A 299 19.10 -20.28 -9.37
C GLY A 299 20.20 -21.04 -10.13
N THR A 300 21.29 -20.36 -10.53
CA THR A 300 22.37 -20.97 -11.32
C THR A 300 23.74 -20.75 -10.70
N TYR A 301 24.08 -19.49 -10.42
CA TYR A 301 25.32 -19.11 -9.78
C TYR A 301 25.04 -18.47 -8.44
N THR A 302 26.01 -18.62 -7.55
CA THR A 302 26.11 -17.90 -6.30
C THR A 302 27.22 -16.86 -6.45
N ASP A 303 26.86 -15.61 -6.19
CA ASP A 303 27.73 -14.44 -6.27
C ASP A 303 28.12 -13.97 -4.88
N ALA A 304 29.38 -13.62 -4.68
CA ALA A 304 29.88 -13.08 -3.42
C ALA A 304 30.75 -11.84 -3.67
N VAL A 305 30.52 -10.78 -2.90
CA VAL A 305 31.17 -9.48 -3.02
C VAL A 305 31.65 -9.00 -1.67
N LEU A 306 32.94 -8.66 -1.57
CA LEU A 306 33.49 -7.88 -0.46
C LEU A 306 33.40 -6.39 -0.79
N PHE A 307 32.76 -5.63 0.07
CA PHE A 307 32.46 -4.22 -0.12
C PHE A 307 33.03 -3.37 1.01
N ASP A 308 33.73 -2.30 0.66
CA ASP A 308 34.23 -1.31 1.62
C ASP A 308 33.24 -0.14 1.69
N PHE A 309 32.58 0.02 2.83
CA PHE A 309 31.58 1.06 3.04
C PHE A 309 32.18 2.47 3.15
N LYS A 310 33.46 2.61 3.51
CA LYS A 310 34.12 3.93 3.60
C LYS A 310 34.49 4.45 2.23
N GLU A 311 35.02 3.56 1.40
CA GLU A 311 35.50 3.88 0.06
C GLU A 311 34.42 3.71 -1.01
N GLN A 312 33.27 3.13 -0.64
CA GLN A 312 32.13 2.83 -1.52
C GLN A 312 32.55 1.99 -2.75
N LYS A 313 33.36 0.96 -2.54
CA LYS A 313 33.95 0.16 -3.63
C LYS A 313 33.98 -1.34 -3.34
N ILE A 314 33.95 -2.11 -4.43
CA ILE A 314 34.18 -3.56 -4.39
C ILE A 314 35.68 -3.82 -4.19
N ILE A 315 36.01 -4.59 -3.16
CA ILE A 315 37.39 -5.02 -2.87
C ILE A 315 37.72 -6.31 -3.62
N SER A 316 36.80 -7.27 -3.62
CA SER A 316 36.93 -8.54 -4.30
C SER A 316 35.56 -9.13 -4.59
N ARG A 317 35.48 -9.98 -5.60
CA ARG A 317 34.27 -10.70 -5.98
C ARG A 317 34.61 -12.14 -6.36
N ALA A 318 33.65 -13.04 -6.17
CA ALA A 318 33.76 -14.44 -6.51
C ALA A 318 32.41 -14.98 -7.01
N LYS A 319 32.48 -16.05 -7.80
CA LYS A 319 31.31 -16.71 -8.37
C LYS A 319 31.51 -18.22 -8.31
N SER A 320 30.44 -18.95 -7.97
CA SER A 320 30.43 -20.42 -7.96
C SER A 320 29.08 -20.94 -8.44
N LEU A 321 29.00 -22.21 -8.85
CA LEU A 321 27.72 -22.85 -9.14
C LEU A 321 26.88 -22.98 -7.86
N THR A 322 25.58 -22.69 -7.96
CA THR A 322 24.65 -22.86 -6.85
C THR A 322 24.33 -24.34 -6.65
N THR A 323 24.53 -24.82 -5.41
CA THR A 323 24.12 -26.17 -4.99
C THR A 323 22.69 -26.11 -4.42
N LYS A 324 21.66 -26.24 -5.27
CA LYS A 324 20.25 -26.00 -4.87
C LYS A 324 19.72 -26.88 -3.75
N TRP A 325 20.24 -28.10 -3.60
CA TRP A 325 19.86 -29.00 -2.50
C TRP A 325 20.63 -28.73 -1.21
N LYS A 326 21.66 -27.87 -1.25
CA LYS A 326 22.47 -27.47 -0.09
C LYS A 326 23.14 -26.12 -0.35
N TYR A 327 22.36 -25.05 -0.22
CA TYR A 327 22.79 -23.69 -0.56
C TYR A 327 24.09 -23.29 0.15
N SER A 328 24.26 -23.71 1.41
CA SER A 328 25.46 -23.47 2.21
C SER A 328 26.75 -23.92 1.50
N GLU A 329 26.76 -25.06 0.81
CA GLU A 329 27.93 -25.52 0.05
C GLU A 329 28.25 -24.63 -1.15
N GLY A 330 27.23 -24.27 -1.94
CA GLY A 330 27.39 -23.40 -3.11
C GLY A 330 27.87 -22.00 -2.73
N ILE A 331 27.30 -21.44 -1.65
CA ILE A 331 27.72 -20.16 -1.08
C ILE A 331 29.15 -20.23 -0.59
N MET A 332 29.52 -21.24 0.20
CA MET A 332 30.89 -21.35 0.70
C MET A 332 31.92 -21.61 -0.40
N ALA A 333 31.53 -22.25 -1.50
CA ALA A 333 32.41 -22.39 -2.66
C ALA A 333 32.73 -21.04 -3.31
N ALA A 334 31.82 -20.06 -3.30
CA ALA A 334 32.10 -18.68 -3.71
C ALA A 334 32.91 -17.93 -2.65
N VAL A 335 32.49 -17.98 -1.38
CA VAL A 335 33.13 -17.25 -0.28
C VAL A 335 34.60 -17.63 -0.09
N ARG A 336 34.94 -18.93 -0.18
CA ARG A 336 36.34 -19.40 -0.02
C ARG A 336 37.31 -18.92 -1.12
N GLN A 337 36.81 -18.37 -2.22
CA GLN A 337 37.64 -17.75 -3.27
C GLN A 337 38.03 -16.30 -2.93
N LEU A 338 37.39 -15.68 -1.94
CA LEU A 338 37.67 -14.32 -1.51
C LEU A 338 38.93 -14.27 -0.62
N PRO A 339 39.64 -13.12 -0.55
CA PRO A 339 40.84 -12.96 0.26
C PRO A 339 40.59 -13.27 1.75
N PRO A 340 41.24 -14.31 2.34
CA PRO A 340 41.00 -14.71 3.72
C PRO A 340 41.28 -13.62 4.75
N ASP A 341 42.30 -12.79 4.52
CA ASP A 341 42.67 -11.70 5.45
C ASP A 341 41.59 -10.61 5.53
N VAL A 342 40.83 -10.39 4.44
CA VAL A 342 39.74 -9.40 4.40
C VAL A 342 38.43 -10.01 4.92
N LEU A 343 38.21 -11.32 4.73
CA LEU A 343 37.04 -12.00 5.29
C LEU A 343 36.96 -11.85 6.82
N LYS A 344 38.10 -11.91 7.51
CA LYS A 344 38.18 -11.73 8.97
C LYS A 344 37.77 -10.34 9.46
N THR A 345 37.78 -9.34 8.58
CA THR A 345 37.42 -7.95 8.90
C THR A 345 35.98 -7.63 8.53
N VAL A 346 35.20 -8.60 8.03
CA VAL A 346 33.80 -8.40 7.68
C VAL A 346 33.00 -8.10 8.93
N ASP A 347 32.33 -6.95 8.94
CA ASP A 347 31.48 -6.47 10.03
C ASP A 347 30.00 -6.85 9.81
N LEU A 348 29.61 -7.11 8.56
CA LEU A 348 28.22 -7.35 8.16
C LEU A 348 28.13 -8.33 6.98
N VAL A 349 27.22 -9.29 7.05
CA VAL A 349 26.90 -10.19 5.92
C VAL A 349 25.47 -9.94 5.48
N SER A 350 25.23 -9.79 4.18
CA SER A 350 23.88 -9.68 3.62
C SER A 350 23.62 -10.77 2.59
N LEU A 351 22.51 -11.49 2.79
CA LEU A 351 22.13 -12.66 2.00
C LEU A 351 20.89 -12.37 1.16
N SER A 352 20.99 -12.59 -0.14
CA SER A 352 19.86 -12.72 -1.05
C SER A 352 19.78 -14.15 -1.55
N THR A 353 18.58 -14.73 -1.66
CA THR A 353 18.42 -16.13 -2.09
C THR A 353 17.07 -16.38 -2.73
N THR A 354 17.05 -17.31 -3.69
CA THR A 354 15.82 -17.82 -4.31
C THR A 354 15.11 -18.90 -3.48
N LEU A 355 15.64 -19.23 -2.30
CA LEU A 355 15.14 -20.29 -1.40
C LEU A 355 13.62 -20.22 -1.18
N VAL A 356 13.11 -19.07 -0.73
CA VAL A 356 11.67 -18.89 -0.41
C VAL A 356 10.80 -18.92 -1.67
N THR A 357 11.23 -18.23 -2.72
CA THR A 357 10.52 -18.23 -4.01
C THR A 357 10.39 -19.67 -4.54
N ASN A 358 11.48 -20.45 -4.52
CA ASN A 358 11.49 -21.83 -4.99
C ASN A 358 10.61 -22.72 -4.10
N ALA A 359 10.71 -22.59 -2.77
CA ALA A 359 9.88 -23.36 -1.85
C ALA A 359 8.38 -23.15 -2.10
N ILE A 360 7.95 -21.92 -2.34
CA ILE A 360 6.55 -21.58 -2.65
C ILE A 360 6.14 -22.11 -4.03
N VAL A 361 6.94 -21.85 -5.07
CA VAL A 361 6.62 -22.24 -6.47
C VAL A 361 6.61 -23.76 -6.65
N GLU A 362 7.55 -24.47 -6.02
CA GLU A 362 7.66 -25.92 -6.08
C GLU A 362 6.71 -26.64 -5.10
N SER A 363 5.93 -25.88 -4.32
CA SER A 363 5.06 -26.40 -3.24
C SER A 363 5.81 -27.27 -2.24
N ASN A 364 7.07 -26.93 -1.96
CA ASN A 364 7.94 -27.59 -1.00
C ASN A 364 7.96 -26.80 0.31
N LEU A 365 6.81 -26.78 0.99
CA LEU A 365 6.61 -26.10 2.27
C LEU A 365 6.45 -27.13 3.38
N TYR A 366 6.82 -26.76 4.61
CA TYR A 366 6.48 -27.57 5.77
C TYR A 366 4.94 -27.62 5.96
N PRO A 367 4.36 -28.73 6.43
CA PRO A 367 2.91 -28.82 6.65
C PRO A 367 2.42 -27.77 7.67
N VAL A 368 1.41 -26.98 7.28
CA VAL A 368 0.85 -25.89 8.10
C VAL A 368 -0.58 -26.17 8.50
N GLY A 369 -0.92 -25.99 9.77
CA GLY A 369 -2.31 -25.99 10.26
C GLY A 369 -2.90 -24.59 10.21
N LEU A 370 -4.03 -24.40 9.55
CA LEU A 370 -4.66 -23.08 9.39
C LEU A 370 -5.91 -22.91 10.28
N PHE A 371 -5.92 -21.88 11.13
CA PHE A 371 -7.06 -21.47 11.95
C PHE A 371 -7.74 -20.24 11.38
N LEU A 372 -9.06 -20.32 11.20
CA LEU A 372 -9.87 -19.29 10.55
C LEU A 372 -10.98 -18.78 11.47
N MET A 373 -11.12 -17.46 11.50
CA MET A 373 -12.19 -16.73 12.19
C MET A 373 -12.96 -15.85 11.17
N PRO A 374 -13.78 -16.46 10.28
CA PRO A 374 -14.54 -15.74 9.28
C PRO A 374 -15.72 -14.98 9.89
N MET A 375 -16.28 -14.03 9.13
CA MET A 375 -17.56 -13.42 9.48
C MET A 375 -18.70 -14.45 9.40
N ALA A 376 -19.76 -14.26 10.20
CA ALA A 376 -20.89 -15.19 10.32
C ALA A 376 -21.54 -15.64 9.00
N THR A 377 -21.54 -14.76 8.00
CA THR A 377 -22.17 -14.99 6.69
C THR A 377 -21.21 -15.54 5.64
N MET A 378 -19.93 -15.70 5.97
CA MET A 378 -18.89 -16.18 5.06
C MET A 378 -18.63 -17.67 5.26
N THR A 379 -18.76 -18.44 4.19
CA THR A 379 -18.22 -19.80 4.12
C THR A 379 -16.83 -19.74 3.50
N PRO A 380 -15.78 -20.31 4.13
CA PRO A 380 -14.42 -20.32 3.57
C PRO A 380 -14.23 -21.26 2.37
N ASP A 381 -15.21 -21.38 1.47
CA ASP A 381 -15.17 -22.32 0.33
C ASP A 381 -14.01 -22.02 -0.64
N ASN A 382 -13.45 -20.81 -0.57
CA ASN A 382 -12.32 -20.36 -1.38
C ASN A 382 -10.93 -20.69 -0.78
N ILE A 383 -10.85 -21.30 0.40
CA ILE A 383 -9.56 -21.69 1.00
C ILE A 383 -9.27 -23.15 0.66
N SER A 384 -8.37 -23.34 -0.31
CA SER A 384 -7.94 -24.67 -0.77
C SER A 384 -6.93 -25.37 0.15
N HIS A 385 -6.36 -24.66 1.14
CA HIS A 385 -5.33 -25.18 2.02
C HIS A 385 -5.88 -26.23 3.00
N SER A 386 -5.09 -27.27 3.28
CA SER A 386 -5.40 -28.32 4.25
C SER A 386 -4.14 -28.73 5.01
N PRO A 387 -4.21 -29.04 6.31
CA PRO A 387 -5.41 -28.98 7.17
C PRO A 387 -5.80 -27.54 7.55
N HIS A 388 -7.10 -27.29 7.66
CA HIS A 388 -7.64 -26.04 8.21
C HIS A 388 -8.81 -26.30 9.17
N CYS A 389 -9.06 -25.37 10.09
CA CYS A 389 -10.17 -25.40 11.03
C CYS A 389 -10.80 -24.01 11.15
N ILE A 390 -12.13 -23.98 11.16
CA ILE A 390 -12.91 -22.79 11.49
C ILE A 390 -13.23 -22.88 12.97
N ILE A 391 -12.82 -21.87 13.74
CA ILE A 391 -13.00 -21.82 15.19
C ILE A 391 -13.98 -20.70 15.59
N LYS A 392 -14.43 -20.73 16.85
CA LYS A 392 -15.10 -19.58 17.46
C LYS A 392 -14.16 -18.38 17.57
N GLY A 393 -14.75 -17.19 17.57
CA GLY A 393 -14.04 -15.91 17.51
C GLY A 393 -14.50 -15.13 16.28
N ARG A 394 -15.20 -14.02 16.47
CA ARG A 394 -15.74 -13.20 15.36
C ARG A 394 -15.55 -11.73 15.64
N MET A 395 -15.17 -11.01 14.58
CA MET A 395 -14.99 -9.57 14.57
C MET A 395 -15.87 -8.95 13.47
N THR A 396 -16.42 -7.77 13.71
CA THR A 396 -17.05 -6.95 12.66
C THR A 396 -16.00 -6.32 11.74
N ILE A 397 -16.43 -5.72 10.63
CA ILE A 397 -15.52 -5.02 9.70
C ILE A 397 -14.87 -3.79 10.37
N GLU A 398 -15.54 -3.20 11.36
CA GLU A 398 -15.04 -2.09 12.18
C GLU A 398 -14.10 -2.54 13.32
N GLY A 399 -13.78 -3.84 13.41
CA GLY A 399 -12.88 -4.37 14.43
C GLY A 399 -13.52 -4.60 15.81
N LEU A 400 -14.86 -4.59 15.90
CA LEU A 400 -15.58 -4.85 17.15
C LEU A 400 -15.75 -6.35 17.37
N MET A 401 -15.50 -6.82 18.60
CA MET A 401 -15.64 -8.22 18.96
C MET A 401 -17.12 -8.60 19.04
N ALA A 402 -17.53 -9.56 18.20
CA ALA A 402 -18.89 -10.09 18.14
C ALA A 402 -19.03 -11.43 18.86
N GLU A 403 -17.98 -12.25 18.87
CA GLU A 403 -17.91 -13.54 19.56
C GLU A 403 -16.48 -13.78 20.03
N ASP A 404 -16.30 -14.28 21.25
CA ASP A 404 -14.98 -14.62 21.80
C ASP A 404 -14.52 -16.03 21.35
N ILE A 405 -13.23 -16.30 21.46
CA ILE A 405 -12.61 -17.56 21.08
C ILE A 405 -12.88 -18.69 22.10
N CYS A 406 -12.73 -19.94 21.68
CA CYS A 406 -12.82 -21.11 22.55
C CYS A 406 -11.46 -21.80 22.68
N SER A 407 -10.79 -21.63 23.82
CA SER A 407 -9.44 -22.16 24.03
C SER A 407 -9.36 -23.69 23.93
N GLU A 408 -10.36 -24.42 24.43
CA GLU A 408 -10.35 -25.89 24.38
C GLU A 408 -10.50 -26.42 22.95
N GLU A 409 -11.37 -25.79 22.14
CA GLU A 409 -11.52 -26.09 20.71
C GLU A 409 -10.20 -25.91 19.95
N ILE A 410 -9.49 -24.81 20.22
CA ILE A 410 -8.19 -24.51 19.60
C ILE A 410 -7.15 -25.58 19.97
N LYS A 411 -7.04 -25.93 21.26
CA LYS A 411 -6.06 -26.92 21.75
C LYS A 411 -6.31 -28.32 21.18
N GLU A 412 -7.57 -28.76 21.14
CA GLU A 412 -7.95 -30.06 20.59
C GLU A 412 -7.65 -30.14 19.09
N ALA A 413 -8.06 -29.11 18.33
CA ALA A 413 -7.80 -29.05 16.89
C ALA A 413 -6.30 -29.01 16.57
N ALA A 414 -5.52 -28.21 17.30
CA ALA A 414 -4.07 -28.11 17.11
C ALA A 414 -3.37 -29.45 17.37
N SER A 415 -3.73 -30.12 18.48
CA SER A 415 -3.17 -31.43 18.84
C SER A 415 -3.49 -32.48 17.77
N LYS A 416 -4.71 -32.46 17.23
CA LYS A 416 -5.14 -33.35 16.14
C LYS A 416 -4.33 -33.11 14.87
N MET A 417 -4.19 -31.85 14.44
CA MET A 417 -3.44 -31.48 13.24
C MET A 417 -1.96 -31.89 13.32
N VAL A 418 -1.33 -31.72 14.49
CA VAL A 418 0.06 -32.16 14.71
C VAL A 418 0.18 -33.68 14.62
N GLN A 419 -0.71 -34.41 15.30
CA GLN A 419 -0.63 -35.87 15.40
C GLN A 419 -1.03 -36.59 14.10
N GLN A 420 -2.02 -36.08 13.37
CA GLN A 420 -2.60 -36.75 12.21
C GLN A 420 -2.04 -36.24 10.88
N ASP A 421 -1.85 -34.93 10.77
CA ASP A 421 -1.47 -34.28 9.51
C ASP A 421 0.02 -33.88 9.49
N GLY A 422 0.74 -34.09 10.60
CA GLY A 422 2.17 -33.80 10.70
C GLY A 422 2.50 -32.31 10.67
N VAL A 423 1.58 -31.45 11.13
CA VAL A 423 1.77 -30.00 11.15
C VAL A 423 3.02 -29.59 11.92
N ARG A 424 3.79 -28.66 11.33
CA ARG A 424 5.06 -28.12 11.86
C ARG A 424 5.05 -26.62 12.14
N ALA A 425 4.02 -25.90 11.69
CA ALA A 425 3.77 -24.49 12.00
C ALA A 425 2.28 -24.15 11.83
N PHE A 426 1.81 -23.04 12.39
CA PHE A 426 0.40 -22.63 12.31
C PHE A 426 0.15 -21.28 11.62
N ALA A 427 -0.86 -21.30 10.77
CA ALA A 427 -1.64 -20.22 10.19
C ALA A 427 -2.73 -19.65 11.12
N VAL A 428 -2.86 -18.33 11.34
CA VAL A 428 -4.10 -17.74 11.92
C VAL A 428 -4.58 -16.56 11.08
N SER A 429 -5.85 -16.56 10.70
CA SER A 429 -6.48 -15.40 10.01
C SER A 429 -7.89 -15.15 10.52
N GLY A 430 -8.20 -13.90 10.88
CA GLY A 430 -9.51 -13.40 11.28
C GLY A 430 -10.01 -12.26 10.39
N TYR A 431 -11.32 -12.17 10.14
CA TYR A 431 -11.92 -11.24 9.16
C TYR A 431 -11.58 -9.76 9.44
N GLY A 432 -11.83 -9.28 10.67
CA GLY A 432 -11.54 -7.90 11.10
C GLY A 432 -10.15 -7.67 11.69
N ALA A 433 -9.23 -8.62 11.53
CA ALA A 433 -7.94 -8.59 12.22
C ALA A 433 -6.96 -7.51 11.74
N SER A 434 -7.13 -7.00 10.51
CA SER A 434 -6.36 -5.86 10.01
C SER A 434 -6.65 -4.57 10.78
N VAL A 435 -7.85 -4.48 11.38
CA VAL A 435 -8.29 -3.34 12.19
C VAL A 435 -7.97 -3.58 13.65
N ASN A 436 -8.39 -4.74 14.18
CA ASN A 436 -8.15 -5.15 15.56
C ASN A 436 -7.58 -6.58 15.60
N PRO A 437 -6.27 -6.75 15.87
CA PRO A 437 -5.62 -8.06 15.83
C PRO A 437 -5.82 -8.93 17.08
N GLU A 438 -6.56 -8.44 18.09
CA GLU A 438 -6.65 -9.06 19.43
C GLU A 438 -6.97 -10.56 19.39
N LEU A 439 -7.96 -10.98 18.61
CA LEU A 439 -8.34 -12.39 18.53
C LEU A 439 -7.25 -13.25 17.86
N GLU A 440 -6.58 -12.75 16.82
CA GLU A 440 -5.48 -13.50 16.19
C GLU A 440 -4.33 -13.71 17.18
N LEU A 441 -3.98 -12.67 17.95
CA LEU A 441 -2.92 -12.73 18.95
C LEU A 441 -3.24 -13.70 20.09
N LYS A 442 -4.48 -13.72 20.59
CA LYS A 442 -4.91 -14.70 21.61
C LYS A 442 -4.82 -16.13 21.11
N VAL A 443 -5.26 -16.40 19.87
CA VAL A 443 -5.15 -17.73 19.26
C VAL A 443 -3.68 -18.12 19.11
N LYS A 444 -2.81 -17.19 18.68
CA LYS A 444 -1.36 -17.38 18.57
C LYS A 444 -0.72 -17.79 19.89
N GLU A 445 -1.05 -17.12 20.99
CA GLU A 445 -0.56 -17.47 22.33
C GLU A 445 -0.98 -18.90 22.72
N ILE A 446 -2.26 -19.24 22.57
CA ILE A 446 -2.78 -20.58 22.89
C ILE A 446 -2.08 -21.67 22.07
N LEU A 447 -1.89 -21.46 20.77
CA LEU A 447 -1.24 -22.42 19.88
C LEU A 447 0.23 -22.63 20.24
N ARG A 448 0.96 -21.54 20.55
CA ARG A 448 2.36 -21.59 21.00
C ARG A 448 2.48 -22.34 22.33
N ASP A 449 1.63 -22.03 23.30
CA ASP A 449 1.65 -22.69 24.61
C ASP A 449 1.30 -24.19 24.51
N GLN A 450 0.37 -24.56 23.64
CA GLN A 450 -0.07 -25.95 23.49
C GLN A 450 0.93 -26.82 22.73
N THR A 451 1.61 -26.27 21.72
CA THR A 451 2.38 -27.07 20.75
C THR A 451 3.87 -26.77 20.72
N GLY A 452 4.29 -25.60 21.19
CA GLY A 452 5.65 -25.09 21.04
C GLY A 452 6.05 -24.76 19.60
N LEU A 453 5.12 -24.84 18.64
CA LEU A 453 5.37 -24.56 17.23
C LEU A 453 5.18 -23.07 16.91
N ASP A 454 5.83 -22.61 15.84
CA ASP A 454 5.67 -21.25 15.34
C ASP A 454 4.26 -21.00 14.81
N VAL A 455 3.82 -19.76 14.99
CA VAL A 455 2.48 -19.32 14.62
C VAL A 455 2.57 -17.95 13.96
N CYS A 456 2.03 -17.86 12.76
CA CYS A 456 1.96 -16.62 11.98
C CYS A 456 0.52 -16.11 11.91
N CYS A 457 0.32 -14.84 12.26
CA CYS A 457 -0.97 -14.18 12.14
C CYS A 457 -1.05 -13.36 10.84
N GLY A 458 -2.21 -13.35 10.20
CA GLY A 458 -2.44 -12.61 8.95
C GLY A 458 -2.18 -11.11 9.09
N HIS A 459 -2.55 -10.50 10.23
CA HIS A 459 -2.36 -9.07 10.46
C HIS A 459 -0.87 -8.66 10.56
N GLU A 460 0.02 -9.58 10.94
CA GLU A 460 1.46 -9.30 11.10
C GLU A 460 2.14 -9.09 9.74
N LEU A 461 1.60 -9.70 8.69
CA LEU A 461 2.12 -9.64 7.33
C LEU A 461 1.47 -8.53 6.48
N SER A 462 0.18 -8.26 6.69
CA SER A 462 -0.55 -7.27 5.90
C SER A 462 -1.71 -6.63 6.67
N GLY A 463 -1.76 -5.30 6.63
CA GLY A 463 -2.89 -4.50 7.11
C GLY A 463 -4.04 -4.37 6.11
N THR A 464 -4.01 -5.06 4.97
CA THR A 464 -5.08 -4.96 3.96
C THR A 464 -6.31 -5.79 4.36
N LEU A 465 -7.50 -5.36 3.93
CA LEU A 465 -8.79 -5.95 4.34
C LEU A 465 -9.08 -7.34 3.74
N ASN A 466 -8.34 -7.81 2.74
CA ASN A 466 -8.65 -9.09 2.06
C ASN A 466 -8.28 -10.32 2.90
N PHE A 467 -9.25 -10.80 3.68
CA PHE A 467 -9.15 -11.95 4.59
C PHE A 467 -8.55 -13.21 3.97
N TYR A 468 -8.97 -13.55 2.75
CA TYR A 468 -8.53 -14.78 2.07
C TYR A 468 -7.05 -14.71 1.69
N VAL A 469 -6.64 -13.59 1.09
CA VAL A 469 -5.25 -13.39 0.69
C VAL A 469 -4.35 -13.28 1.92
N ARG A 470 -4.81 -12.68 3.03
CA ARG A 470 -4.09 -12.73 4.32
C ARG A 470 -3.91 -14.15 4.83
N ALA A 471 -4.96 -14.97 4.80
CA ALA A 471 -4.87 -16.38 5.23
C ALA A 471 -3.85 -17.15 4.39
N HIS A 472 -3.87 -17.01 3.06
CA HIS A 472 -2.88 -17.64 2.19
C HIS A 472 -1.46 -17.13 2.46
N THR A 473 -1.28 -15.83 2.62
CA THR A 473 0.04 -15.26 2.90
C THR A 473 0.59 -15.75 4.24
N ALA A 474 -0.27 -15.88 5.27
CA ALA A 474 0.11 -16.41 6.57
C ALA A 474 0.50 -17.90 6.51
N VAL A 475 -0.23 -18.71 5.72
CA VAL A 475 0.14 -20.11 5.45
C VAL A 475 1.50 -20.21 4.78
N LEU A 476 1.74 -19.42 3.73
CA LEU A 476 3.02 -19.42 3.03
C LEU A 476 4.16 -19.02 3.97
N ASN A 477 3.97 -17.97 4.78
CA ASN A 477 4.99 -17.57 5.75
C ASN A 477 5.28 -18.69 6.75
N ALA A 478 4.24 -19.24 7.41
CA ALA A 478 4.39 -20.31 8.39
C ALA A 478 5.10 -21.55 7.82
N GLY A 479 4.81 -21.93 6.57
CA GLY A 479 5.42 -23.09 5.92
C GLY A 479 6.90 -22.90 5.56
N VAL A 480 7.36 -21.64 5.49
CA VAL A 480 8.74 -21.28 5.14
C VAL A 480 9.60 -21.00 6.38
N ILE A 481 9.02 -20.65 7.53
CA ILE A 481 9.77 -20.38 8.78
C ILE A 481 10.86 -21.43 9.05
N PRO A 482 10.55 -22.74 9.08
CA PRO A 482 11.58 -23.73 9.40
C PRO A 482 12.69 -23.81 8.35
N ILE A 483 12.35 -23.57 7.08
CA ILE A 483 13.32 -23.55 5.95
C ILE A 483 14.31 -22.40 6.14
N MET A 484 13.82 -21.22 6.53
CA MET A 484 14.67 -20.04 6.75
C MET A 484 15.56 -20.20 7.98
N GLU A 485 15.02 -20.73 9.09
CA GLU A 485 15.79 -20.97 10.31
C GLU A 485 16.93 -21.98 10.09
N GLU A 486 16.65 -23.09 9.43
CA GLU A 486 17.65 -24.08 9.05
C GLU A 486 18.74 -23.44 8.18
N PHE A 487 18.36 -22.69 7.14
CA PHE A 487 19.28 -22.02 6.25
C PHE A 487 20.19 -21.01 6.96
N LEU A 488 19.63 -20.10 7.78
CA LEU A 488 20.42 -19.09 8.50
C LEU A 488 21.36 -19.75 9.54
N SER A 489 20.90 -20.80 10.21
CA SER A 489 21.72 -21.57 11.16
C SER A 489 22.90 -22.28 10.47
N GLU A 490 22.65 -22.93 9.33
CA GLU A 490 23.70 -23.53 8.51
C GLU A 490 24.70 -22.48 8.04
N MET A 491 24.22 -21.36 7.51
CA MET A 491 25.05 -20.27 7.03
C MET A 491 25.92 -19.67 8.14
N LYS A 492 25.36 -19.50 9.35
CA LYS A 492 26.12 -19.03 10.51
C LYS A 492 27.26 -19.98 10.87
N THR A 493 27.00 -21.27 10.82
CA THR A 493 28.02 -22.30 11.08
C THR A 493 29.09 -22.29 10.00
N ALA A 494 28.70 -22.23 8.74
CA ALA A 494 29.59 -22.28 7.59
C ALA A 494 30.50 -21.04 7.48
N LEU A 495 29.98 -19.84 7.75
CA LEU A 495 30.76 -18.59 7.73
C LEU A 495 31.82 -18.55 8.84
N ARG A 496 31.54 -19.16 10.00
CA ARG A 496 32.53 -19.29 11.09
C ARG A 496 33.73 -20.15 10.71
N GLU A 497 33.59 -21.11 9.79
CA GLU A 497 34.72 -21.91 9.29
C GLU A 497 35.77 -21.07 8.55
N VAL A 498 35.35 -19.92 8.00
CA VAL A 498 36.23 -18.95 7.32
C VAL A 498 36.47 -17.69 8.17
N GLU A 499 36.26 -17.79 9.48
CA GLU A 499 36.49 -16.73 10.48
C GLU A 499 35.64 -15.46 10.27
N VAL A 500 34.45 -15.61 9.68
CA VAL A 500 33.44 -14.54 9.59
C VAL A 500 32.42 -14.72 10.73
N ASP A 501 32.46 -13.84 11.73
CA ASP A 501 31.51 -13.82 12.88
C ASP A 501 30.71 -12.51 12.90
N ALA A 502 30.12 -12.16 11.77
CA ALA A 502 29.31 -10.96 11.58
C ALA A 502 27.80 -11.26 11.61
N PRO A 503 26.95 -10.29 12.01
CA PRO A 503 25.51 -10.40 11.88
C PRO A 503 25.07 -10.63 10.43
N GLN A 504 24.00 -11.41 10.27
CA GLN A 504 23.41 -11.74 8.99
C GLN A 504 22.17 -10.89 8.76
N LEU A 505 22.16 -10.18 7.64
CA LEU A 505 20.98 -9.56 7.06
C LEU A 505 20.45 -10.41 5.92
N VAL A 506 19.17 -10.22 5.61
CA VAL A 506 18.49 -10.87 4.51
C VAL A 506 17.78 -9.81 3.67
N VAL A 507 17.87 -9.94 2.36
CA VAL A 507 17.22 -9.03 1.41
C VAL A 507 15.73 -9.38 1.31
N LYS A 508 14.88 -8.35 1.37
CA LYS A 508 13.44 -8.43 1.12
C LYS A 508 13.13 -8.33 -0.37
N GLY A 509 11.95 -8.79 -0.77
CA GLY A 509 11.44 -8.68 -2.13
C GLY A 509 11.26 -7.25 -2.62
N ASP A 510 11.19 -6.26 -1.72
CA ASP A 510 11.13 -4.83 -2.04
C ASP A 510 12.53 -4.20 -2.26
N GLY A 511 13.60 -4.99 -2.18
CA GLY A 511 14.99 -4.56 -2.37
C GLY A 511 15.64 -3.97 -1.12
N SER A 512 14.92 -3.80 -0.01
CA SER A 512 15.50 -3.39 1.27
C SER A 512 15.95 -4.59 2.10
N VAL A 513 16.66 -4.37 3.21
CA VAL A 513 17.19 -5.44 4.07
C VAL A 513 16.52 -5.50 5.44
N MET A 514 16.62 -6.66 6.07
CA MET A 514 16.18 -6.91 7.46
C MET A 514 17.14 -7.86 8.17
N THR A 515 17.14 -7.87 9.51
CA THR A 515 17.92 -8.83 10.29
C THR A 515 17.52 -10.28 10.02
N GLY A 516 18.45 -11.22 10.18
CA GLY A 516 18.15 -12.65 10.13
C GLY A 516 17.06 -13.06 11.13
N ALA A 517 17.01 -12.44 12.31
CA ALA A 517 15.94 -12.69 13.29
C ALA A 517 14.55 -12.28 12.77
N PHE A 518 14.44 -11.11 12.15
CA PHE A 518 13.18 -10.67 11.54
C PHE A 518 12.83 -11.51 10.30
N ALA A 519 13.83 -11.95 9.53
CA ALA A 519 13.65 -12.85 8.40
C ALA A 519 13.17 -14.25 8.81
N SER A 520 13.59 -14.76 9.97
CA SER A 520 13.07 -16.02 10.54
C SER A 520 11.60 -15.91 10.95
N GLU A 521 11.14 -14.74 11.40
CA GLU A 521 9.73 -14.51 11.76
C GLU A 521 8.86 -14.30 10.51
N PHE A 522 9.37 -13.58 9.51
CA PHE A 522 8.63 -13.18 8.30
C PHE A 522 9.35 -13.55 6.99
N PRO A 523 9.74 -14.83 6.77
CA PRO A 523 10.55 -15.21 5.62
C PRO A 523 9.84 -15.01 4.29
N VAL A 524 8.50 -14.96 4.25
CA VAL A 524 7.76 -14.69 3.02
C VAL A 524 8.13 -13.35 2.40
N GLN A 525 8.62 -12.40 3.21
CA GLN A 525 9.09 -11.09 2.73
C GLN A 525 10.38 -11.19 1.90
N THR A 526 11.11 -12.30 1.92
CA THR A 526 12.33 -12.50 1.10
C THR A 526 12.01 -13.11 -0.28
N ALA A 527 10.73 -13.37 -0.57
CA ALA A 527 10.33 -13.83 -1.89
C ALA A 527 10.68 -12.76 -2.94
N LEU A 528 11.22 -13.19 -4.08
CA LEU A 528 11.71 -12.33 -5.16
C LEU A 528 12.84 -11.35 -4.74
N SER A 529 13.60 -11.67 -3.70
CA SER A 529 14.71 -10.85 -3.21
C SER A 529 15.88 -10.73 -4.20
N GLY A 530 16.22 -11.79 -4.94
CA GLY A 530 17.31 -11.75 -5.94
C GLY A 530 17.14 -10.67 -7.00
N PRO A 531 16.02 -10.66 -7.76
CA PRO A 531 15.76 -9.62 -8.74
C PRO A 531 15.68 -8.21 -8.12
N ALA A 532 15.11 -8.09 -6.92
CA ALA A 532 15.08 -6.81 -6.21
C ALA A 532 16.49 -6.32 -5.84
N ALA A 533 17.37 -7.23 -5.40
CA ALA A 533 18.77 -6.95 -5.15
C ALA A 533 19.51 -6.53 -6.43
N SER A 534 19.25 -7.19 -7.55
CA SER A 534 19.81 -6.80 -8.86
C SER A 534 19.44 -5.35 -9.20
N MET A 535 18.16 -4.97 -9.04
CA MET A 535 17.71 -3.59 -9.31
C MET A 535 18.35 -2.57 -8.36
N ALA A 536 18.44 -2.88 -7.06
CA ALA A 536 19.14 -2.04 -6.09
C ALA A 536 20.63 -1.88 -6.46
N GLY A 537 21.28 -2.96 -6.89
CA GLY A 537 22.65 -2.95 -7.39
C GLY A 537 22.83 -2.15 -8.68
N ALA A 538 21.87 -2.19 -9.61
CA ALA A 538 21.85 -1.36 -10.82
C ALA A 538 21.91 0.13 -10.46
N ARG A 539 21.09 0.57 -9.50
CA ARG A 539 21.11 1.94 -9.02
C ARG A 539 22.48 2.30 -8.45
N PHE A 540 23.06 1.44 -7.61
CA PHE A 540 24.37 1.69 -7.03
C PHE A 540 25.47 1.84 -8.10
N LEU A 541 25.49 0.95 -9.09
CA LEU A 541 26.51 0.93 -10.15
C LEU A 541 26.40 2.10 -11.13
N THR A 542 25.19 2.60 -11.37
CA THR A 542 24.94 3.59 -12.43
C THR A 542 24.62 4.99 -11.91
N GLY A 543 24.16 5.11 -10.66
CA GLY A 543 23.65 6.34 -10.08
C GLY A 543 22.33 6.83 -10.69
N LEU A 544 21.67 6.02 -11.53
CA LEU A 544 20.40 6.39 -12.16
C LEU A 544 19.23 6.11 -11.21
N ASP A 545 18.43 7.14 -10.97
CA ASP A 545 17.23 7.04 -10.13
C ASP A 545 15.97 6.64 -10.92
N GLU A 546 16.01 6.74 -12.25
CA GLU A 546 14.91 6.43 -13.18
C GLU A 546 15.45 5.57 -14.34
N ALA A 547 15.12 4.27 -14.36
CA ALA A 547 15.63 3.36 -15.38
C ALA A 547 14.76 2.09 -15.52
N LEU A 548 14.77 1.50 -16.72
CA LEU A 548 14.32 0.11 -16.92
C LEU A 548 15.52 -0.81 -16.67
N VAL A 549 15.43 -1.70 -15.69
CA VAL A 549 16.50 -2.66 -15.38
C VAL A 549 16.13 -4.02 -15.96
N ILE A 550 17.08 -4.62 -16.69
CA ILE A 550 16.95 -5.95 -17.28
C ILE A 550 18.11 -6.80 -16.77
N ASP A 551 17.83 -7.70 -15.84
CA ASP A 551 18.79 -8.67 -15.33
C ASP A 551 18.69 -9.96 -16.15
N VAL A 552 19.69 -10.21 -16.99
CA VAL A 552 19.75 -11.39 -17.85
C VAL A 552 20.49 -12.49 -17.11
N GLY A 553 19.75 -13.50 -16.66
CA GLY A 553 20.31 -14.70 -16.04
C GLY A 553 20.68 -15.79 -17.06
N GLY A 554 21.01 -16.98 -16.52
CA GLY A 554 21.24 -18.17 -17.35
C GLY A 554 19.95 -18.72 -17.96
N THR A 555 18.80 -18.59 -17.31
CA THR A 555 17.53 -19.20 -17.79
C THR A 555 16.45 -18.18 -18.11
N THR A 556 16.39 -17.15 -17.28
CA THR A 556 15.36 -16.13 -17.29
C THR A 556 16.00 -14.76 -17.38
N SER A 557 15.22 -13.78 -17.85
CA SER A 557 15.55 -12.37 -17.70
C SER A 557 14.45 -11.71 -16.90
N ASP A 558 14.84 -10.94 -15.88
CA ASP A 558 13.93 -10.21 -15.01
C ASP A 558 13.93 -8.72 -15.41
N ILE A 559 12.75 -8.18 -15.68
CA ILE A 559 12.56 -6.83 -16.22
C ILE A 559 11.73 -6.00 -15.24
N GLY A 560 12.30 -4.95 -14.65
CA GLY A 560 11.61 -4.06 -13.72
C GLY A 560 12.05 -2.61 -13.84
N TYR A 561 11.46 -1.73 -13.01
CA TYR A 561 11.73 -0.31 -13.01
C TYR A 561 12.43 0.13 -11.73
N LEU A 562 13.36 1.07 -11.89
CA LEU A 562 13.79 2.00 -10.86
C LEU A 562 12.99 3.28 -11.02
N GLU A 563 12.35 3.72 -9.95
CA GLU A 563 11.57 4.96 -9.88
C GLU A 563 11.99 5.73 -8.63
N LYS A 564 12.33 7.01 -8.77
CA LYS A 564 12.78 7.89 -7.66
C LYS A 564 13.92 7.30 -6.82
N GLY A 565 14.80 6.53 -7.45
CA GLY A 565 15.93 5.89 -6.79
C GLY A 565 15.55 4.65 -5.98
N GLU A 566 14.38 4.07 -6.24
CA GLU A 566 13.86 2.91 -5.53
C GLU A 566 13.40 1.83 -6.48
N VAL A 567 13.43 0.58 -6.01
CA VAL A 567 12.88 -0.55 -6.74
C VAL A 567 11.37 -0.41 -6.76
N SER A 568 10.77 -0.41 -7.95
CA SER A 568 9.31 -0.38 -8.10
C SER A 568 8.70 -1.67 -7.53
N VAL A 569 7.63 -1.56 -6.74
CA VAL A 569 7.01 -2.67 -6.01
C VAL A 569 5.50 -2.78 -6.23
N CYS A 570 4.97 -4.01 -6.16
CA CYS A 570 3.54 -4.26 -6.19
C CYS A 570 2.88 -3.87 -4.84
N GLU A 571 2.36 -2.64 -4.72
CA GLU A 571 1.72 -2.14 -3.49
C GLU A 571 0.54 -2.98 -2.99
N ASN A 572 -0.21 -3.59 -3.91
CA ASN A 572 -1.35 -4.46 -3.59
C ASN A 572 -0.96 -5.93 -3.37
N GLY A 573 0.35 -6.21 -3.30
CA GLY A 573 0.92 -7.53 -3.16
C GLY A 573 1.28 -8.21 -4.48
N ALA A 574 2.36 -8.98 -4.45
CA ALA A 574 2.87 -9.73 -5.59
C ALA A 574 2.24 -11.12 -5.72
N SER A 575 2.22 -11.64 -6.95
CA SER A 575 1.91 -13.04 -7.23
C SER A 575 3.19 -13.86 -7.22
N ILE A 576 3.22 -14.94 -6.43
CA ILE A 576 4.36 -15.86 -6.33
C ILE A 576 3.88 -17.24 -6.78
N GLY A 577 4.30 -17.66 -7.98
CA GLY A 577 3.75 -18.85 -8.62
C GLY A 577 2.24 -18.69 -8.88
N SER A 578 1.44 -19.64 -8.41
CA SER A 578 -0.04 -19.57 -8.49
C SER A 578 -0.69 -18.80 -7.33
N TRP A 579 0.08 -18.31 -6.37
CA TRP A 579 -0.44 -17.69 -5.16
C TRP A 579 -0.49 -16.17 -5.29
N ARG A 580 -1.68 -15.60 -5.11
CA ARG A 580 -1.81 -14.16 -4.86
C ARG A 580 -1.50 -13.90 -3.40
N THR A 581 -0.56 -13.00 -3.13
CA THR A 581 -0.12 -12.68 -1.77
C THR A 581 -0.28 -11.19 -1.48
N HIS A 582 -0.13 -10.78 -0.21
CA HIS A 582 0.03 -9.37 0.17
C HIS A 582 1.48 -8.95 0.40
N VAL A 583 2.44 -9.79 0.00
CA VAL A 583 3.86 -9.45 0.13
C VAL A 583 4.17 -8.33 -0.86
N LYS A 584 4.64 -7.19 -0.35
CA LYS A 584 5.24 -6.15 -1.18
C LYS A 584 6.56 -6.67 -1.71
N ALA A 585 6.61 -6.91 -3.00
CA ALA A 585 7.80 -7.35 -3.69
C ALA A 585 7.94 -6.59 -5.01
N VAL A 586 9.13 -6.69 -5.59
CA VAL A 586 9.50 -6.07 -6.86
C VAL A 586 8.45 -6.31 -7.94
N ASP A 587 8.02 -5.22 -8.58
CA ASP A 587 7.14 -5.26 -9.74
C ASP A 587 7.96 -5.53 -10.99
N MET A 588 7.95 -6.79 -11.43
CA MET A 588 8.77 -7.25 -12.55
C MET A 588 8.05 -8.23 -13.46
N LEU A 589 8.54 -8.31 -14.69
CA LEU A 589 8.22 -9.34 -15.65
C LEU A 589 9.42 -10.27 -15.81
N THR A 590 9.24 -11.54 -15.48
CA THR A 590 10.22 -12.59 -15.77
C THR A 590 9.92 -13.22 -17.14
N THR A 591 10.90 -13.23 -18.05
CA THR A 591 10.81 -13.93 -19.33
C THR A 591 11.71 -15.16 -19.36
N GLY A 592 11.22 -16.26 -19.94
CA GLY A 592 11.97 -17.51 -20.11
C GLY A 592 12.99 -17.42 -21.24
N LEU A 593 13.96 -16.51 -21.08
CA LEU A 593 15.07 -16.29 -21.99
C LEU A 593 16.29 -15.86 -21.17
N GLY A 594 17.39 -16.59 -21.31
CA GLY A 594 18.68 -16.30 -20.70
C GLY A 594 19.81 -16.91 -21.53
N GLY A 595 21.05 -16.81 -21.07
CA GLY A 595 22.22 -17.33 -21.81
C GLY A 595 22.18 -18.83 -22.09
N ASP A 596 21.64 -19.62 -21.16
CA ASP A 596 21.60 -21.08 -21.16
C ASP A 596 20.20 -21.63 -21.47
N SER A 597 19.34 -20.82 -22.09
CA SER A 597 18.04 -21.28 -22.58
C SER A 597 18.23 -22.35 -23.66
N ALA A 598 17.49 -23.45 -23.56
CA ALA A 598 17.55 -24.53 -24.53
C ALA A 598 17.12 -24.05 -25.92
N ILE A 599 17.96 -24.30 -26.92
CA ILE A 599 17.60 -24.11 -28.33
C ILE A 599 17.19 -25.48 -28.88
N VAL A 600 15.90 -25.62 -29.19
CA VAL A 600 15.31 -26.87 -29.68
C VAL A 600 14.61 -26.61 -31.00
N PHE A 601 15.03 -27.33 -32.03
CA PHE A 601 14.29 -27.51 -33.28
C PHE A 601 13.31 -28.66 -33.13
N ASP A 602 12.02 -28.42 -33.30
CA ASP A 602 10.96 -29.44 -33.30
C ASP A 602 9.90 -29.08 -34.34
N ARG A 603 9.48 -30.06 -35.15
CA ARG A 603 8.46 -29.91 -36.21
C ARG A 603 8.69 -28.69 -37.12
N GLN A 604 9.91 -28.51 -37.59
CA GLN A 604 10.34 -27.37 -38.43
C GLN A 604 10.31 -26.00 -37.75
N VAL A 605 10.16 -25.96 -36.43
CA VAL A 605 10.12 -24.71 -35.65
C VAL A 605 11.27 -24.71 -34.65
N TRP A 606 12.08 -23.65 -34.70
CA TRP A 606 13.04 -23.34 -33.65
C TRP A 606 12.33 -22.77 -32.43
N SER A 607 12.65 -23.25 -31.25
CA SER A 607 12.19 -22.74 -29.97
C SER A 607 13.39 -22.42 -29.08
N ILE A 608 13.27 -21.37 -28.28
CA ILE A 608 14.31 -20.91 -27.37
C ILE A 608 13.68 -20.79 -25.99
N GLY A 609 14.19 -21.54 -25.02
CA GLY A 609 13.62 -21.67 -23.69
C GLY A 609 12.22 -22.33 -23.70
N PRO A 610 11.47 -22.29 -22.59
CA PRO A 610 11.84 -21.70 -21.30
C PRO A 610 12.81 -22.55 -20.47
N GLY A 611 13.02 -23.82 -20.84
CA GLY A 611 13.89 -24.73 -20.11
C GLY A 611 15.37 -24.34 -20.18
N ARG A 612 16.09 -24.51 -19.07
CA ARG A 612 17.55 -24.41 -19.00
C ARG A 612 18.18 -25.72 -19.39
N ILE A 613 19.26 -25.68 -20.15
CA ILE A 613 20.19 -26.81 -20.32
C ILE A 613 21.62 -26.33 -20.15
N THR A 614 22.52 -27.25 -19.82
CA THR A 614 23.95 -26.94 -19.74
C THR A 614 24.49 -26.61 -21.15
N PRO A 615 25.26 -25.52 -21.34
CA PRO A 615 25.86 -25.22 -22.65
C PRO A 615 26.77 -26.35 -23.14
N PHE A 616 26.71 -26.65 -24.43
CA PHE A 616 27.54 -27.70 -25.03
C PHE A 616 29.03 -27.43 -24.86
N CYS A 617 29.48 -26.19 -25.07
CA CYS A 617 30.88 -25.83 -24.96
C CYS A 617 31.42 -26.08 -23.54
N TRP A 618 30.59 -25.88 -22.50
CA TRP A 618 30.97 -26.24 -21.13
C TRP A 618 31.10 -27.76 -21.01
N LEU A 619 30.09 -28.53 -21.43
CA LEU A 619 30.12 -29.98 -21.32
C LEU A 619 31.35 -30.58 -22.04
N ASN A 620 31.64 -30.10 -23.24
CA ASN A 620 32.79 -30.55 -24.03
C ASN A 620 34.15 -30.11 -23.45
N SER A 621 34.18 -29.12 -22.55
CA SER A 621 35.38 -28.77 -21.80
C SER A 621 35.67 -29.74 -20.65
N GLN A 622 34.63 -30.42 -20.16
CA GLN A 622 34.71 -31.37 -19.03
C GLN A 622 34.89 -32.82 -19.50
N TYR A 623 34.34 -33.18 -20.66
CA TYR A 623 34.31 -34.54 -21.19
C TYR A 623 34.78 -34.58 -22.65
N ASP A 624 35.40 -35.69 -23.09
CA ASP A 624 35.68 -35.92 -24.51
C ASP A 624 34.46 -36.48 -25.23
N LEU A 625 33.71 -35.59 -25.90
CA LEU A 625 32.46 -35.94 -26.59
C LEU A 625 32.68 -36.40 -28.04
N SER A 626 33.92 -36.37 -28.54
CA SER A 626 34.22 -36.50 -29.98
C SER A 626 33.80 -37.84 -30.59
N THR A 627 33.86 -38.93 -29.83
CA THR A 627 33.49 -40.27 -30.33
C THR A 627 31.99 -40.42 -30.46
N ALA A 628 31.23 -40.03 -29.44
CA ALA A 628 29.76 -40.09 -29.47
C ALA A 628 29.20 -39.16 -30.56
N MET A 629 29.76 -37.97 -30.75
CA MET A 629 29.36 -37.06 -31.83
C MET A 629 29.55 -37.66 -33.23
N LYS A 630 30.67 -38.35 -33.49
CA LYS A 630 30.91 -39.00 -34.78
C LYS A 630 29.90 -40.11 -35.06
N LYS A 631 29.63 -40.94 -34.05
CA LYS A 631 28.62 -42.01 -34.12
C LYS A 631 27.23 -41.44 -34.42
N GLU A 632 26.85 -40.36 -33.75
CA GLU A 632 25.57 -39.69 -34.00
C GLU A 632 25.50 -39.09 -35.40
N ALA A 633 26.59 -38.51 -35.90
CA ALA A 633 26.67 -37.94 -37.23
C ALA A 633 26.45 -38.97 -38.37
N GLU A 634 26.73 -40.25 -38.12
CA GLU A 634 26.53 -41.36 -39.05
C GLU A 634 25.12 -41.98 -38.96
N THR A 635 24.33 -41.60 -37.95
CA THR A 635 22.99 -42.15 -37.72
C THR A 635 21.96 -41.43 -38.59
N ASP A 636 21.02 -42.17 -39.18
CA ASP A 636 19.87 -41.62 -39.91
C ASP A 636 18.87 -41.05 -38.90
N ILE A 637 19.06 -39.79 -38.52
CA ILE A 637 18.21 -39.09 -37.55
C ILE A 637 16.90 -38.70 -38.23
N SER A 638 15.76 -38.92 -37.58
CA SER A 638 14.47 -38.43 -38.09
C SER A 638 14.46 -36.89 -38.12
N SER A 639 14.03 -36.32 -39.24
CA SER A 639 14.09 -34.86 -39.50
C SER A 639 13.09 -34.02 -38.68
N GLU A 640 12.40 -34.61 -37.70
CA GLU A 640 11.30 -33.94 -37.00
C GLU A 640 11.73 -33.24 -35.71
N SER A 641 12.80 -33.67 -35.03
CA SER A 641 13.13 -33.14 -33.69
C SER A 641 14.61 -33.22 -33.35
N SER A 642 15.12 -32.18 -32.69
CA SER A 642 16.48 -32.13 -32.13
C SER A 642 16.56 -32.61 -30.67
N ILE A 643 15.43 -32.93 -30.02
CA ILE A 643 15.43 -33.46 -28.65
C ILE A 643 16.34 -34.70 -28.49
N PRO A 644 16.37 -35.66 -29.45
CA PRO A 644 17.29 -36.80 -29.38
C PRO A 644 18.78 -36.40 -29.38
N LEU A 645 19.12 -35.22 -29.92
CA LEU A 645 20.48 -34.68 -29.95
C LEU A 645 20.89 -33.99 -28.65
N LEU A 646 20.00 -33.88 -27.66
CA LEU A 646 20.37 -33.40 -26.34
C LEU A 646 21.22 -34.45 -25.61
N TRP A 647 22.20 -33.96 -24.86
CA TRP A 647 23.04 -34.77 -23.99
C TRP A 647 22.39 -34.94 -22.62
N LEU A 648 22.65 -36.07 -21.99
CA LEU A 648 22.41 -36.31 -20.57
C LEU A 648 23.73 -36.64 -19.89
N TYR A 649 23.93 -36.13 -18.67
CA TYR A 649 25.09 -36.45 -17.84
C TYR A 649 24.68 -36.55 -16.36
N LYS A 650 25.42 -37.36 -15.59
CA LYS A 650 25.25 -37.50 -14.14
C LYS A 650 25.92 -36.31 -13.44
N THR A 651 25.24 -35.68 -12.48
CA THR A 651 25.77 -34.50 -11.78
C THR A 651 26.72 -34.88 -10.65
N GLY A 652 26.30 -35.80 -9.78
CA GLY A 652 26.95 -36.11 -8.52
C GLY A 652 25.97 -36.26 -7.34
N LYS A 653 24.71 -35.81 -7.48
CA LYS A 653 23.65 -36.09 -6.50
C LYS A 653 23.15 -37.53 -6.65
N GLU A 654 23.13 -38.27 -5.56
CA GLU A 654 22.54 -39.60 -5.50
C GLU A 654 21.02 -39.52 -5.26
N PRO A 655 20.23 -40.45 -5.82
CA PRO A 655 18.79 -40.43 -5.70
C PRO A 655 18.34 -40.80 -4.28
N GLU A 656 17.46 -39.98 -3.71
CA GLU A 656 16.86 -40.16 -2.38
C GLU A 656 15.56 -40.99 -2.44
N PHE A 657 15.29 -41.66 -3.56
CA PHE A 657 14.09 -42.43 -3.82
C PHE A 657 14.43 -43.76 -4.48
N GLU A 658 13.51 -44.71 -4.37
CA GLU A 658 13.64 -46.00 -5.05
C GLU A 658 13.60 -45.81 -6.57
N LEU A 659 14.66 -46.30 -7.22
CA LEU A 659 14.84 -46.24 -8.65
C LEU A 659 14.03 -47.35 -9.34
N THR A 660 13.44 -47.01 -10.47
CA THR A 660 12.92 -48.01 -11.40
C THR A 660 14.07 -48.70 -12.14
N GLY A 661 13.84 -49.91 -12.65
CA GLY A 661 14.86 -50.61 -13.43
C GLY A 661 15.28 -49.90 -14.73
N GLN A 662 14.50 -48.93 -15.23
CA GLN A 662 14.91 -48.06 -16.33
C GLN A 662 15.86 -46.96 -15.81
N GLU A 663 15.53 -46.30 -14.70
CA GLU A 663 16.34 -45.25 -14.08
C GLU A 663 17.72 -45.78 -13.64
N GLU A 664 17.80 -46.98 -13.04
CA GLU A 664 19.07 -47.63 -12.69
C GLU A 664 19.98 -47.83 -13.91
N LYS A 665 19.39 -48.29 -15.03
CA LYS A 665 20.14 -48.50 -16.28
C LYS A 665 20.61 -47.17 -16.87
N ILE A 666 19.77 -46.12 -16.83
CA ILE A 666 20.14 -44.78 -17.28
C ILE A 666 21.35 -44.29 -16.48
N LEU A 667 21.29 -44.33 -15.15
CA LEU A 667 22.39 -43.88 -14.29
C LEU A 667 23.67 -44.68 -14.54
N LYS A 668 23.57 -46.01 -14.70
CA LYS A 668 24.72 -46.88 -15.00
C LYS A 668 25.36 -46.58 -16.37
N MET A 669 24.57 -46.19 -17.37
CA MET A 669 25.11 -45.75 -18.66
C MET A 669 25.83 -44.41 -18.50
N LEU A 670 25.22 -43.46 -17.78
CA LEU A 670 25.79 -42.13 -17.54
C LEU A 670 27.05 -42.13 -16.65
N GLU A 671 27.30 -43.20 -15.89
CA GLU A 671 28.58 -43.42 -15.18
C GLU A 671 29.77 -43.57 -16.14
N GLN A 672 29.53 -44.00 -17.38
CA GLN A 672 30.58 -44.14 -18.40
C GLN A 672 30.90 -42.81 -19.09
N GLY A 673 30.07 -41.79 -18.88
CA GLY A 673 30.20 -40.45 -19.45
C GLY A 673 28.86 -39.91 -19.98
N PRO A 674 28.83 -38.66 -20.46
CA PRO A 674 27.65 -38.09 -21.10
C PRO A 674 27.23 -38.86 -22.36
N CYS A 675 25.92 -39.03 -22.54
CA CYS A 675 25.34 -39.73 -23.70
C CYS A 675 24.24 -38.90 -24.35
N PHE A 676 23.97 -39.11 -25.64
CA PHE A 676 22.79 -38.56 -26.29
C PHE A 676 21.50 -39.23 -25.80
N ILE A 677 20.39 -38.49 -25.83
CA ILE A 677 19.05 -39.06 -25.63
C ILE A 677 18.75 -40.13 -26.68
N SER A 678 19.18 -39.94 -27.93
CA SER A 678 19.06 -40.94 -29.01
C SER A 678 19.74 -42.26 -28.65
N GLU A 679 20.97 -42.19 -28.14
CA GLU A 679 21.76 -43.36 -27.71
C GLU A 679 21.08 -44.11 -26.56
N LEU A 680 20.66 -43.40 -25.51
CA LEU A 680 19.93 -43.98 -24.38
C LEU A 680 18.60 -44.60 -24.82
N SER A 681 17.87 -43.92 -25.71
CA SER A 681 16.58 -44.42 -26.19
C SER A 681 16.72 -45.67 -27.06
N THR A 682 17.79 -45.76 -27.85
CA THR A 682 18.08 -46.94 -28.67
C THR A 682 18.32 -48.15 -27.80
N GLU A 683 19.12 -47.99 -26.74
CA GLU A 683 19.46 -49.08 -25.82
C GLU A 683 18.29 -49.49 -24.91
N LEU A 684 17.53 -48.53 -24.41
CA LEU A 684 16.57 -48.77 -23.32
C LEU A 684 15.10 -48.82 -23.78
N CYS A 685 14.78 -48.23 -24.93
CA CYS A 685 13.41 -47.97 -25.39
C CYS A 685 13.20 -48.22 -26.88
N HIS A 686 14.02 -49.04 -27.53
CA HIS A 686 13.94 -49.35 -28.96
C HIS A 686 13.93 -48.11 -29.88
N GLY A 687 14.66 -47.05 -29.49
CA GLY A 687 14.80 -45.81 -30.25
C GLY A 687 13.65 -44.81 -30.07
N VAL A 688 12.63 -45.14 -29.26
CA VAL A 688 11.51 -44.22 -28.99
C VAL A 688 11.82 -43.37 -27.75
N TRP A 689 12.50 -42.24 -27.97
CA TRP A 689 12.95 -41.36 -26.88
C TRP A 689 11.83 -40.84 -25.96
N LYS A 690 10.58 -40.74 -26.45
CA LYS A 690 9.42 -40.35 -25.62
C LYS A 690 9.06 -41.35 -24.53
N LEU A 691 9.59 -42.57 -24.59
CA LEU A 691 9.42 -43.61 -23.57
C LEU A 691 10.54 -43.59 -22.52
N LEU A 692 11.55 -42.73 -22.70
CA LEU A 692 12.64 -42.55 -21.75
C LEU A 692 12.14 -41.67 -20.60
N LYS A 693 11.85 -42.28 -19.44
CA LYS A 693 11.36 -41.55 -18.27
C LYS A 693 12.53 -41.04 -17.45
N ILE A 694 12.84 -39.75 -17.60
CA ILE A 694 13.99 -39.09 -16.96
C ILE A 694 13.57 -37.99 -15.97
N GLU A 695 12.30 -37.64 -15.96
CA GLU A 695 11.79 -36.44 -15.28
C GLU A 695 12.04 -36.49 -13.77
N ARG A 696 11.96 -37.67 -13.15
CA ARG A 696 12.24 -37.85 -11.71
C ARG A 696 13.72 -37.62 -11.40
N LEU A 697 14.62 -38.19 -12.20
CA LEU A 697 16.07 -38.01 -12.04
C LEU A 697 16.50 -36.56 -12.30
N GLU A 698 15.89 -35.90 -13.29
CA GLU A 698 16.17 -34.50 -13.64
C GLU A 698 15.65 -33.55 -12.54
N LYS A 699 14.40 -33.71 -12.09
CA LYS A 699 13.82 -32.88 -11.01
C LYS A 699 14.56 -33.02 -9.68
N SER A 700 15.14 -34.19 -9.42
CA SER A 700 15.98 -34.44 -8.24
C SER A 700 17.44 -34.07 -8.43
N TYR A 701 17.80 -33.47 -9.57
CA TYR A 701 19.16 -33.07 -9.95
C TYR A 701 20.19 -34.21 -10.00
N CYS A 702 19.77 -35.48 -10.07
CA CYS A 702 20.68 -36.62 -10.22
C CYS A 702 21.37 -36.63 -11.60
N ILE A 703 20.64 -36.14 -12.61
CA ILE A 703 21.13 -35.96 -13.98
C ILE A 703 20.76 -34.57 -14.48
N GLN A 704 21.45 -34.10 -15.52
CA GLN A 704 21.12 -32.87 -16.22
C GLN A 704 21.22 -33.02 -17.73
N LYS A 705 20.46 -32.19 -18.45
CA LYS A 705 20.55 -32.05 -19.90
C LYS A 705 21.63 -31.04 -20.30
N ALA A 706 22.29 -31.28 -21.42
CA ALA A 706 23.13 -30.31 -22.10
C ALA A 706 22.80 -30.26 -23.60
N GLY A 707 23.09 -29.14 -24.25
CA GLY A 707 22.83 -28.98 -25.67
C GLY A 707 23.08 -27.56 -26.16
N LEU A 708 22.52 -27.21 -27.31
CA LEU A 708 22.73 -25.90 -27.92
C LEU A 708 22.00 -24.79 -27.14
N THR A 709 22.74 -23.72 -26.81
CA THR A 709 22.25 -22.56 -26.06
C THR A 709 22.64 -21.24 -26.76
N PRO A 710 22.02 -20.09 -26.42
CA PRO A 710 22.52 -18.77 -26.83
C PRO A 710 24.02 -18.60 -26.53
N THR A 711 24.47 -18.95 -25.32
CA THR A 711 25.89 -18.91 -24.91
C THR A 711 26.79 -19.64 -25.92
N ASP A 712 26.37 -20.81 -26.41
CA ASP A 712 27.11 -21.58 -27.43
C ASP A 712 27.15 -20.86 -28.80
N LEU A 713 26.04 -20.22 -29.22
CA LEU A 713 26.02 -19.44 -30.46
C LEU A 713 27.01 -18.26 -30.38
N TYR A 714 27.10 -17.59 -29.22
CA TYR A 714 28.05 -16.50 -29.01
C TYR A 714 29.52 -16.96 -28.98
N HIS A 715 29.78 -18.15 -28.43
CA HIS A 715 31.08 -18.82 -28.57
C HIS A 715 31.43 -19.07 -30.03
N MET A 716 30.48 -19.60 -30.81
CA MET A 716 30.68 -19.89 -32.23
C MET A 716 30.92 -18.62 -33.07
N GLN A 717 30.30 -17.49 -32.70
CA GLN A 717 30.54 -16.17 -33.32
C GLN A 717 31.85 -15.51 -32.88
N GLY A 718 32.56 -16.05 -31.88
CA GLY A 718 33.75 -15.42 -31.30
C GLY A 718 33.47 -14.16 -30.48
N LYS A 719 32.19 -13.88 -30.16
CA LYS A 719 31.76 -12.78 -29.29
C LYS A 719 31.91 -13.11 -27.80
N LEU A 720 32.09 -14.39 -27.48
CA LEU A 720 32.29 -14.89 -26.12
C LEU A 720 33.39 -15.96 -26.13
N SER A 721 34.18 -16.06 -25.06
CA SER A 721 35.27 -17.04 -24.96
C SER A 721 35.46 -17.56 -23.52
N LEU A 722 34.42 -18.19 -22.97
CA LEU A 722 34.45 -18.82 -21.64
C LEU A 722 35.06 -20.23 -21.69
N TRP A 723 34.80 -20.96 -22.77
CA TRP A 723 35.24 -22.36 -22.95
C TRP A 723 35.78 -22.57 -24.37
N PRO A 724 36.62 -23.61 -24.58
CA PRO A 724 37.11 -23.94 -25.91
C PRO A 724 35.97 -24.21 -26.89
N VAL A 725 36.01 -23.58 -28.07
CA VAL A 725 35.02 -23.75 -29.15
C VAL A 725 35.21 -25.04 -29.95
N LYS A 726 36.01 -25.99 -29.45
CA LYS A 726 36.23 -27.27 -30.12
C LYS A 726 34.90 -28.04 -30.16
N GLY A 727 34.56 -28.68 -31.28
CA GLY A 727 33.37 -29.53 -31.36
C GLY A 727 32.06 -28.78 -31.61
N ILE A 728 31.96 -27.47 -31.35
CA ILE A 728 30.65 -26.77 -31.42
C ILE A 728 30.11 -26.71 -32.84
N GLN A 729 30.99 -26.53 -33.84
CA GLN A 729 30.58 -26.50 -35.24
C GLN A 729 30.06 -27.88 -35.66
N GLU A 730 30.77 -28.95 -35.32
CA GLU A 730 30.32 -30.31 -35.62
C GLU A 730 28.99 -30.65 -34.94
N TYR A 731 28.77 -30.13 -33.72
CA TYR A 731 27.50 -30.31 -33.01
C TYR A 731 26.37 -29.52 -33.65
N PHE A 732 26.61 -28.26 -34.03
CA PHE A 732 25.64 -27.43 -34.74
C PHE A 732 25.27 -28.03 -36.10
N ASP A 733 26.22 -28.64 -36.80
CA ASP A 733 25.98 -29.31 -38.08
C ASP A 733 24.98 -30.49 -37.95
N LEU A 734 24.89 -31.14 -36.78
CA LEU A 734 23.85 -32.15 -36.52
C LEU A 734 22.44 -31.55 -36.56
N TYR A 735 22.27 -30.32 -36.05
CA TYR A 735 21.00 -29.61 -36.14
C TYR A 735 20.71 -29.16 -37.58
N LEU A 736 21.72 -28.76 -38.35
CA LEU A 736 21.56 -28.32 -39.74
C LEU A 736 21.08 -29.46 -40.66
N LYS A 737 21.51 -30.70 -40.39
CA LYS A 737 21.03 -31.89 -41.11
C LYS A 737 19.50 -32.06 -41.05
N LEU A 738 18.85 -31.58 -39.99
CA LEU A 738 17.39 -31.71 -39.81
C LEU A 738 16.57 -30.80 -40.74
N GLN A 739 17.16 -29.73 -41.26
CA GLN A 739 16.45 -28.67 -41.99
C GLN A 739 16.97 -28.42 -43.42
N ASN A 740 18.07 -29.05 -43.83
CA ASN A 740 18.67 -28.88 -45.16
C ASN A 740 18.98 -27.41 -45.52
N GLU A 741 19.41 -26.61 -44.53
CA GLU A 741 19.77 -25.19 -44.66
C GLU A 741 21.24 -24.92 -44.35
N SER A 742 21.74 -23.75 -44.77
CA SER A 742 23.11 -23.30 -44.49
C SER A 742 23.29 -22.78 -43.06
N SER A 743 24.44 -23.09 -42.44
CA SER A 743 24.80 -22.70 -41.06
C SER A 743 24.62 -21.21 -40.75
N TYR A 744 25.07 -20.33 -41.65
CA TYR A 744 25.03 -18.88 -41.45
C TYR A 744 23.61 -18.33 -41.31
N ARG A 745 22.68 -18.76 -42.18
CA ARG A 745 21.28 -18.29 -42.16
C ARG A 745 20.57 -18.68 -40.87
N VAL A 746 20.69 -19.95 -40.48
CA VAL A 746 20.07 -20.49 -39.27
C VAL A 746 20.60 -19.78 -38.02
N MET A 747 21.91 -19.54 -37.96
CA MET A 747 22.51 -18.80 -36.85
C MET A 747 21.98 -17.35 -36.79
N ASP A 748 21.94 -16.64 -37.92
CA ASP A 748 21.41 -15.26 -37.98
C ASP A 748 19.93 -15.20 -37.56
N ASP A 749 19.10 -16.16 -38.03
CA ASP A 749 17.68 -16.24 -37.67
C ASP A 749 17.48 -16.54 -36.18
N LEU A 750 18.27 -17.46 -35.60
CA LEU A 750 18.23 -17.76 -34.17
C LEU A 750 18.59 -16.53 -33.33
N MET A 751 19.64 -15.80 -33.72
CA MET A 751 20.09 -14.60 -33.03
C MET A 751 19.03 -13.49 -33.08
N LYS A 752 18.45 -13.23 -34.26
CA LYS A 752 17.31 -12.31 -34.41
C LYS A 752 16.12 -12.74 -33.54
N LYS A 753 15.85 -14.04 -33.46
CA LYS A 753 14.75 -14.57 -32.65
C LYS A 753 14.98 -14.35 -31.15
N ILE A 754 16.23 -14.47 -30.67
CA ILE A 754 16.61 -14.13 -29.29
C ILE A 754 16.33 -12.65 -29.02
N SER A 755 16.88 -11.75 -29.85
CA SER A 755 16.73 -10.30 -29.64
C SER A 755 15.28 -9.84 -29.74
N ARG A 756 14.51 -10.37 -30.70
CA ARG A 756 13.07 -10.09 -30.82
C ARG A 756 12.26 -10.57 -29.62
N LYS A 757 12.54 -11.77 -29.11
CA LYS A 757 11.85 -12.30 -27.94
C LYS A 757 12.09 -11.42 -26.71
N LEU A 758 13.32 -10.94 -26.51
CA LEU A 758 13.64 -10.03 -25.42
C LEU A 758 12.99 -8.65 -25.60
N ALA A 759 13.05 -8.07 -26.80
CA ALA A 759 12.40 -6.80 -27.13
C ALA A 759 10.87 -6.86 -26.92
N GLN A 760 10.25 -7.99 -27.28
CA GLN A 760 8.84 -8.24 -27.01
C GLN A 760 8.53 -8.27 -25.52
N SER A 761 9.37 -8.89 -24.69
CA SER A 761 9.20 -8.87 -23.23
C SER A 761 9.36 -7.46 -22.65
N VAL A 762 10.27 -6.64 -23.18
CA VAL A 762 10.37 -5.22 -22.79
C VAL A 762 9.10 -4.46 -23.12
N LEU A 763 8.56 -4.62 -24.33
CA LEU A 763 7.29 -4.00 -24.73
C LEU A 763 6.12 -4.48 -23.87
N GLN A 764 6.09 -5.76 -23.50
CA GLN A 764 5.09 -6.30 -22.58
C GLN A 764 5.17 -5.66 -21.19
N ARG A 765 6.39 -5.36 -20.70
CA ARG A 765 6.56 -4.67 -19.42
C ARG A 765 6.14 -3.20 -19.50
N ILE A 766 6.36 -2.53 -20.62
CA ILE A 766 5.94 -1.13 -20.86
C ILE A 766 4.43 -1.03 -21.06
N PHE A 767 3.84 -2.00 -21.76
CA PHE A 767 2.41 -2.05 -22.09
C PHE A 767 1.76 -3.32 -21.53
N PRO A 768 1.64 -3.43 -20.19
CA PRO A 768 1.08 -4.64 -19.57
C PRO A 768 -0.34 -4.95 -20.06
N GLU A 769 -1.14 -3.93 -20.40
CA GLU A 769 -2.49 -4.08 -20.95
C GLU A 769 -2.53 -4.72 -22.35
N ALA A 770 -1.46 -4.57 -23.15
CA ALA A 770 -1.37 -5.14 -24.50
C ALA A 770 -0.86 -6.59 -24.50
N SER A 771 -0.51 -7.14 -23.33
CA SER A 771 0.08 -8.47 -23.19
C SER A 771 -0.82 -9.62 -23.66
N GLU A 772 -2.13 -9.42 -23.76
CA GLU A 772 -3.09 -10.41 -24.26
C GLU A 772 -3.00 -10.63 -25.79
N THR A 773 -2.41 -9.69 -26.54
CA THR A 773 -2.26 -9.77 -28.01
C THR A 773 -0.82 -9.47 -28.44
N PRO A 774 0.11 -10.42 -28.26
CA PRO A 774 1.54 -10.17 -28.47
C PRO A 774 1.91 -9.82 -29.93
N GLU A 775 1.05 -10.15 -30.89
CA GLU A 775 1.20 -9.80 -32.31
C GLU A 775 1.18 -8.28 -32.54
N VAL A 776 0.59 -7.50 -31.63
CA VAL A 776 0.53 -6.03 -31.70
C VAL A 776 1.92 -5.40 -31.61
N TYR A 777 2.90 -6.10 -31.06
CA TYR A 777 4.28 -5.62 -30.96
C TYR A 777 5.07 -5.76 -32.26
N ALA A 778 4.67 -6.67 -33.16
CA ALA A 778 5.44 -6.95 -34.38
C ALA A 778 5.61 -5.71 -35.27
N PRO A 779 4.57 -4.91 -35.58
CA PRO A 779 4.73 -3.68 -36.36
C PRO A 779 5.73 -2.69 -35.74
N VAL A 780 5.84 -2.63 -34.40
CA VAL A 780 6.80 -1.73 -33.73
C VAL A 780 8.23 -2.20 -33.99
N MET A 781 8.51 -3.49 -33.78
CA MET A 781 9.83 -4.09 -33.99
C MET A 781 10.23 -4.15 -35.47
N ASP A 782 9.26 -4.30 -36.37
CA ASP A 782 9.46 -4.35 -37.83
C ASP A 782 9.53 -2.96 -38.48
N ARG A 783 9.45 -1.90 -37.67
CA ARG A 783 9.44 -0.50 -38.11
C ARG A 783 8.30 -0.17 -39.07
N GLY A 784 7.16 -0.83 -38.88
CA GLY A 784 5.94 -0.69 -39.65
C GLY A 784 5.86 -1.68 -40.81
N ASN A 785 5.40 -1.21 -41.96
CA ASN A 785 5.22 -2.01 -43.18
C ASN A 785 5.43 -1.15 -44.44
N GLU A 786 5.12 -1.70 -45.62
CA GLU A 786 5.29 -1.01 -46.91
C GLU A 786 4.55 0.34 -47.03
N ARG A 787 3.54 0.60 -46.19
CA ARG A 787 2.67 1.79 -46.25
C ARG A 787 2.82 2.75 -45.07
N LEU A 788 3.43 2.31 -43.97
CA LEU A 788 3.56 3.08 -42.74
C LEU A 788 4.91 2.77 -42.10
N THR A 789 5.71 3.80 -41.84
CA THR A 789 6.96 3.67 -41.08
C THR A 789 6.71 4.01 -39.62
N LEU A 790 7.16 3.13 -38.72
CA LEU A 790 7.17 3.35 -37.29
C LEU A 790 8.61 3.49 -36.79
N THR A 791 8.87 4.50 -35.97
CA THR A 791 10.17 4.72 -35.34
C THR A 791 9.97 4.69 -33.83
N PRO A 792 10.22 3.54 -33.16
CA PRO A 792 10.14 3.47 -31.73
C PRO A 792 11.26 4.30 -31.08
N SER A 793 10.99 4.83 -29.90
CA SER A 793 11.97 5.54 -29.08
C SER A 793 11.66 5.31 -27.61
N LEU A 794 12.59 4.69 -26.88
CA LEU A 794 12.48 4.49 -25.44
C LEU A 794 12.86 5.79 -24.73
N LYS A 795 11.96 6.28 -23.87
CA LYS A 795 12.18 7.51 -23.07
C LYS A 795 13.01 7.25 -21.82
N THR A 796 12.99 6.02 -21.34
CA THR A 796 13.66 5.60 -20.11
C THR A 796 14.96 4.90 -20.48
N PRO A 797 16.10 5.24 -19.86
CA PRO A 797 17.34 4.53 -20.09
C PRO A 797 17.20 3.06 -19.65
N VAL A 798 17.89 2.16 -20.33
CA VAL A 798 17.88 0.73 -20.02
C VAL A 798 19.20 0.34 -19.37
N ILE A 799 19.16 -0.30 -18.21
CA ILE A 799 20.33 -0.88 -17.54
C ILE A 799 20.33 -2.38 -17.76
N GLY A 800 21.42 -2.93 -18.30
CA GLY A 800 21.63 -4.36 -18.48
C GLY A 800 22.50 -4.96 -17.39
N LEU A 801 21.99 -5.95 -16.67
CA LEU A 801 22.69 -6.67 -15.61
C LEU A 801 22.83 -8.17 -15.93
N GLY A 802 23.72 -8.84 -15.20
CA GLY A 802 23.99 -10.26 -15.38
C GLY A 802 25.04 -10.52 -16.46
N ALA A 803 25.75 -11.64 -16.33
CA ALA A 803 26.88 -11.95 -17.22
C ALA A 803 26.50 -12.00 -18.71
N PRO A 804 25.34 -12.54 -19.15
CA PRO A 804 24.95 -12.57 -20.55
C PRO A 804 24.38 -11.25 -21.12
N ALA A 805 24.15 -10.20 -20.31
CA ALA A 805 23.47 -9.00 -20.81
C ALA A 805 24.20 -8.35 -21.99
N PHE A 806 25.53 -8.30 -21.97
CA PHE A 806 26.32 -7.71 -23.05
C PHE A 806 26.23 -8.47 -24.38
N LEU A 807 25.66 -9.68 -24.39
CA LEU A 807 25.62 -10.52 -25.59
C LEU A 807 24.48 -10.14 -26.53
N PHE A 808 23.24 -10.05 -26.02
CA PHE A 808 22.04 -9.82 -26.85
C PHE A 808 21.16 -8.65 -26.41
N LEU A 809 21.42 -8.01 -25.27
CA LEU A 809 20.53 -6.95 -24.80
C LEU A 809 20.59 -5.71 -25.70
N GLU A 810 21.78 -5.36 -26.19
CA GLU A 810 21.96 -4.23 -27.08
C GLU A 810 21.12 -4.37 -28.37
N ASP A 811 21.21 -5.53 -29.04
CA ASP A 811 20.43 -5.82 -30.25
C ASP A 811 18.91 -5.74 -29.98
N ALA A 812 18.45 -6.20 -28.82
CA ALA A 812 17.04 -6.15 -28.43
C ALA A 812 16.55 -4.72 -28.20
N ILE A 813 17.35 -3.88 -27.52
CA ILE A 813 16.99 -2.50 -27.20
C ILE A 813 17.09 -1.58 -28.42
N GLN A 814 18.02 -1.84 -29.35
CA GLN A 814 18.11 -1.13 -30.63
C GLN A 814 16.85 -1.31 -31.50
N LEU A 815 16.17 -2.47 -31.44
CA LEU A 815 14.88 -2.68 -32.11
C LEU A 815 13.79 -1.72 -31.60
N LEU A 816 13.94 -1.22 -30.38
CA LEU A 816 13.00 -0.32 -29.70
C LEU A 816 13.45 1.15 -29.74
N GLY A 817 14.58 1.45 -30.40
CA GLY A 817 15.12 2.80 -30.51
C GLY A 817 15.55 3.38 -29.16
N GLY A 818 16.11 2.54 -28.29
CA GLY A 818 16.77 2.97 -27.06
C GLY A 818 18.26 2.61 -27.05
N ASP A 819 18.93 3.06 -26.00
CA ASP A 819 20.32 2.71 -25.68
C ASP A 819 20.36 1.88 -24.39
N VAL A 820 21.35 1.00 -24.29
CA VAL A 820 21.59 0.18 -23.09
C VAL A 820 22.88 0.61 -22.40
N LEU A 821 22.82 0.74 -21.08
CA LEU A 821 23.96 0.90 -20.20
C LEU A 821 24.25 -0.43 -19.52
N ILE A 822 25.43 -1.01 -19.76
CA ILE A 822 25.91 -2.21 -19.07
C ILE A 822 27.05 -1.78 -18.15
N PRO A 823 26.81 -1.65 -16.83
CA PRO A 823 27.84 -1.18 -15.91
C PRO A 823 28.96 -2.21 -15.71
N GLU A 824 30.15 -1.73 -15.38
CA GLU A 824 31.22 -2.57 -14.86
C GLU A 824 30.75 -3.27 -13.59
N ASN A 825 31.07 -4.56 -13.43
CA ASN A 825 30.58 -5.42 -12.35
C ASN A 825 29.06 -5.70 -12.35
N GLY A 826 28.35 -5.41 -13.46
CA GLY A 826 26.93 -5.75 -13.62
C GLY A 826 26.61 -7.25 -13.48
N ASP A 827 27.61 -8.12 -13.62
CA ASP A 827 27.50 -9.58 -13.45
C ASP A 827 27.42 -10.05 -11.98
N VAL A 828 27.67 -9.15 -11.02
CA VAL A 828 27.54 -9.39 -9.56
C VAL A 828 26.66 -8.31 -8.88
N ALA A 829 25.82 -7.63 -9.67
CA ALA A 829 24.97 -6.54 -9.19
C ALA A 829 23.97 -6.98 -8.11
N ASN A 830 23.49 -8.21 -8.18
CA ASN A 830 22.67 -8.88 -7.15
C ASN A 830 23.35 -8.89 -5.77
N ALA A 831 24.57 -9.42 -5.67
CA ALA A 831 25.32 -9.51 -4.42
C ALA A 831 25.73 -8.11 -3.92
N LEU A 832 26.05 -7.19 -4.83
CA LEU A 832 26.33 -5.80 -4.49
C LEU A 832 25.07 -5.08 -3.95
N GLY A 833 23.93 -5.24 -4.61
CA GLY A 833 22.66 -4.71 -4.14
C GLY A 833 22.30 -5.26 -2.77
N ALA A 834 22.52 -6.55 -2.55
CA ALA A 834 22.27 -7.17 -1.24
C ALA A 834 23.00 -6.47 -0.09
N ILE A 835 24.27 -6.10 -0.26
CA ILE A 835 25.07 -5.45 0.81
C ILE A 835 24.93 -3.92 0.87
N THR A 836 24.51 -3.27 -0.22
CA THR A 836 24.34 -1.81 -0.31
C THR A 836 22.92 -1.35 -0.03
N SER A 837 21.96 -2.27 0.03
CA SER A 837 20.57 -2.00 0.37
C SER A 837 20.40 -1.50 1.81
N LYS A 838 19.40 -0.63 1.98
CA LYS A 838 19.03 -0.02 3.26
C LYS A 838 17.93 -0.79 3.94
N VAL A 839 17.79 -0.63 5.26
CA VAL A 839 16.57 -1.06 5.98
C VAL A 839 15.45 -0.10 5.59
N SER A 840 14.29 -0.66 5.23
CA SER A 840 13.08 0.12 4.95
C SER A 840 11.90 -0.54 5.66
N VAL A 841 11.21 0.23 6.50
CA VAL A 841 10.02 -0.21 7.21
C VAL A 841 8.88 0.76 7.02
N GLU A 842 7.67 0.23 6.99
CA GLU A 842 6.43 1.01 6.88
C GLU A 842 5.43 0.56 7.94
N SER A 843 4.65 1.53 8.41
CA SER A 843 3.46 1.32 9.24
C SER A 843 2.35 2.27 8.80
N SER A 844 1.10 1.86 8.96
CA SER A 844 -0.07 2.68 8.68
C SER A 844 -0.99 2.76 9.88
N ALA A 845 -1.78 3.83 9.91
CA ALA A 845 -2.90 4.04 10.83
C ALA A 845 -4.00 4.84 10.12
N GLU A 846 -5.22 4.80 10.65
CA GLU A 846 -6.37 5.45 10.03
C GLU A 846 -7.19 6.13 11.13
N ILE A 847 -7.83 7.26 10.81
CA ILE A 847 -8.82 7.89 11.69
C ILE A 847 -10.14 7.96 10.95
N THR A 848 -11.20 7.41 11.55
CA THR A 848 -12.55 7.40 10.99
C THR A 848 -13.56 8.01 11.98
N PRO A 849 -14.55 8.79 11.51
CA PRO A 849 -15.62 9.28 12.36
C PRO A 849 -16.59 8.15 12.71
N THR A 850 -17.05 8.10 13.96
CA THR A 850 -18.04 7.14 14.43
C THR A 850 -19.46 7.70 14.25
N VAL A 851 -20.46 6.81 14.26
CA VAL A 851 -21.90 7.20 14.21
C VAL A 851 -22.28 8.12 15.38
N GLU A 852 -21.55 8.03 16.49
CA GLU A 852 -21.75 8.81 17.71
C GLU A 852 -21.02 10.17 17.69
N GLY A 853 -20.28 10.48 16.62
CA GLY A 853 -19.58 11.76 16.44
C GLY A 853 -18.19 11.83 17.08
N PHE A 854 -17.62 10.70 17.49
CA PHE A 854 -16.23 10.58 17.94
C PHE A 854 -15.30 10.27 16.75
N PHE A 855 -14.00 10.35 16.96
CA PHE A 855 -12.96 9.98 16.00
C PHE A 855 -12.22 8.75 16.51
N ARG A 856 -12.26 7.67 15.73
CA ARG A 856 -11.68 6.37 16.06
C ARG A 856 -10.35 6.18 15.38
N ILE A 857 -9.33 5.78 16.12
CA ILE A 857 -8.01 5.40 15.57
C ILE A 857 -8.01 3.89 15.26
N LEU A 858 -7.64 3.53 14.03
CA LEU A 858 -7.48 2.16 13.56
C LEU A 858 -6.00 1.87 13.21
N GLY A 859 -5.60 0.58 13.28
CA GLY A 859 -4.25 0.14 12.90
C GLY A 859 -3.18 0.21 14.00
N MET A 860 -3.56 0.60 15.22
CA MET A 860 -2.65 0.80 16.36
C MET A 860 -2.71 -0.29 17.44
N GLY A 861 -3.35 -1.44 17.18
CA GLY A 861 -3.40 -2.57 18.11
C GLY A 861 -4.49 -2.47 19.19
N GLY A 862 -5.46 -1.57 19.00
CA GLY A 862 -6.62 -1.37 19.86
C GLY A 862 -7.60 -0.37 19.23
N ILE A 863 -8.78 -0.21 19.83
CA ILE A 863 -9.78 0.78 19.43
C ILE A 863 -9.84 1.87 20.51
N GLU A 864 -9.59 3.11 20.11
CA GLU A 864 -9.70 4.30 20.98
C GLU A 864 -10.54 5.37 20.25
N ASP A 865 -11.58 5.85 20.92
CA ASP A 865 -12.52 6.85 20.42
C ASP A 865 -12.28 8.18 21.15
N LEU A 866 -11.97 9.25 20.40
CA LEU A 866 -11.69 10.59 20.94
C LEU A 866 -12.73 11.61 20.48
N GLU A 867 -12.93 12.67 21.26
CA GLU A 867 -13.97 13.68 21.02
C GLU A 867 -13.66 14.59 19.82
N THR A 868 -12.37 14.77 19.48
CA THR A 868 -11.94 15.69 18.43
C THR A 868 -10.92 15.04 17.48
N LEU A 869 -10.92 15.49 16.22
CA LEU A 869 -9.96 15.04 15.21
C LEU A 869 -8.52 15.43 15.57
N GLU A 870 -8.33 16.59 16.19
CA GLU A 870 -7.01 17.11 16.59
C GLU A 870 -6.37 16.24 17.68
N GLU A 871 -7.15 15.82 18.69
CA GLU A 871 -6.68 14.89 19.72
C GLU A 871 -6.33 13.53 19.11
N ALA A 872 -7.17 13.02 18.20
CA ALA A 872 -6.95 11.76 17.51
C ALA A 872 -5.71 11.80 16.63
N GLU A 873 -5.50 12.88 15.88
CA GLU A 873 -4.30 13.09 15.05
C GLU A 873 -3.03 13.13 15.91
N LYS A 874 -3.04 13.88 17.03
CA LYS A 874 -1.87 13.99 17.91
C LYS A 874 -1.47 12.64 18.50
N LEU A 875 -2.44 11.87 19.01
CA LEU A 875 -2.18 10.55 19.57
C LEU A 875 -1.72 9.56 18.49
N CYS A 876 -2.40 9.56 17.33
CA CYS A 876 -2.08 8.71 16.19
C CYS A 876 -0.65 8.96 15.69
N LEU A 877 -0.26 10.22 15.45
CA LEU A 877 1.07 10.57 14.96
C LEU A 877 2.17 10.11 15.92
N LYS A 878 2.01 10.37 17.23
CA LYS A 878 3.00 9.95 18.23
C LYS A 878 3.16 8.43 18.23
N ALA A 879 2.06 7.71 18.35
CA ALA A 879 2.10 6.27 18.46
C ALA A 879 2.58 5.61 17.15
N LEU A 880 2.26 6.19 15.99
CA LEU A 880 2.72 5.71 14.68
C LEU A 880 4.24 5.92 14.49
N VAL A 881 4.79 7.05 14.94
CA VAL A 881 6.24 7.29 14.94
C VAL A 881 6.95 6.26 15.82
N ASP A 882 6.47 6.04 17.04
CA ASP A 882 7.07 5.08 17.98
C ASP A 882 7.03 3.65 17.40
N LYS A 883 5.87 3.24 16.87
CA LYS A 883 5.69 1.94 16.21
C LYS A 883 6.66 1.73 15.04
N THR A 884 6.87 2.75 14.21
CA THR A 884 7.75 2.67 13.04
C THR A 884 9.23 2.62 13.44
N ARG A 885 9.64 3.38 14.47
CA ARG A 885 10.99 3.31 15.03
C ARG A 885 11.27 1.95 15.66
N ASP A 886 10.33 1.40 16.44
CA ASP A 886 10.50 0.08 17.04
C ASP A 886 10.58 -1.03 15.99
N LYS A 887 9.78 -0.93 14.92
CA LYS A 887 9.88 -1.83 13.76
C LYS A 887 11.22 -1.70 13.05
N ALA A 888 11.75 -0.48 12.87
CA ALA A 888 13.06 -0.24 12.26
C ALA A 888 14.20 -0.86 13.08
N ARG A 889 14.17 -0.70 14.41
CA ARG A 889 15.16 -1.32 15.32
C ARG A 889 15.15 -2.84 15.23
N ARG A 890 13.97 -3.47 15.24
CA ARG A 890 13.84 -4.93 15.03
C ARG A 890 14.36 -5.37 13.65
N ALA A 891 14.18 -4.53 12.64
CA ALA A 891 14.69 -4.75 11.29
C ALA A 891 16.20 -4.43 11.13
N GLY A 892 16.85 -3.84 12.14
CA GLY A 892 18.30 -3.63 12.22
C GLY A 892 18.78 -2.21 11.88
N SER A 893 18.03 -1.17 12.26
CA SER A 893 18.40 0.24 12.01
C SER A 893 18.13 1.15 13.22
N SER A 894 19.09 2.01 13.63
CA SER A 894 18.88 3.09 14.64
C SER A 894 18.25 4.34 14.08
N GLU A 895 18.05 4.46 12.77
CA GLU A 895 17.55 5.69 12.17
C GLU A 895 16.30 6.18 12.91
N GLU A 896 16.26 7.46 13.27
CA GLU A 896 15.18 8.04 14.07
C GLU A 896 14.24 8.87 13.21
N THR A 897 14.61 9.19 11.98
CA THR A 897 13.84 10.00 11.05
C THR A 897 12.67 9.22 10.48
N VAL A 898 11.45 9.64 10.80
CA VAL A 898 10.21 9.06 10.28
C VAL A 898 9.51 10.06 9.37
N SER A 899 9.21 9.64 8.14
CA SER A 899 8.40 10.40 7.19
C SER A 899 6.96 9.89 7.25
N ILE A 900 5.98 10.77 7.36
CA ILE A 900 4.55 10.42 7.40
C ILE A 900 3.81 11.16 6.28
N ARG A 901 3.20 10.40 5.38
CA ARG A 901 2.24 10.90 4.40
C ARG A 901 0.83 10.75 4.97
N ILE A 902 0.08 11.84 4.92
CA ILE A 902 -1.30 11.92 5.40
C ILE A 902 -2.19 12.20 4.19
N GLU A 903 -3.27 11.43 4.07
CA GLU A 903 -4.26 11.55 3.00
C GLU A 903 -5.66 11.62 3.59
N ASP A 904 -6.40 12.68 3.27
CA ASP A 904 -7.79 12.85 3.68
C ASP A 904 -8.74 12.39 2.58
N LYS A 905 -9.66 11.49 2.91
CA LYS A 905 -10.78 11.14 2.04
C LYS A 905 -12.03 11.86 2.48
N THR A 906 -12.63 12.55 1.53
CA THR A 906 -13.87 13.29 1.73
C THR A 906 -14.88 12.96 0.64
N ALA A 907 -16.17 13.04 0.96
CA ALA A 907 -17.26 12.90 -0.02
C ALA A 907 -18.16 14.14 -0.03
N GLU A 908 -18.69 14.50 -1.19
CA GLU A 908 -19.66 15.58 -1.30
C GLU A 908 -21.08 15.03 -1.02
N SER A 909 -21.77 15.65 -0.07
CA SER A 909 -23.16 15.35 0.24
C SER A 909 -24.08 15.90 -0.87
N ALA A 910 -25.33 15.41 -0.92
CA ALA A 910 -26.33 15.93 -1.87
C ALA A 910 -26.64 17.43 -1.68
N GLY A 911 -26.26 18.02 -0.55
CA GLY A 911 -26.37 19.46 -0.26
C GLY A 911 -25.12 20.27 -0.59
N GLY A 912 -24.06 19.66 -1.14
CA GLY A 912 -22.78 20.32 -1.41
C GLY A 912 -21.84 20.42 -0.20
N ASP A 913 -22.08 19.64 0.86
CA ASP A 913 -21.19 19.59 2.02
C ASP A 913 -20.08 18.55 1.82
N ILE A 914 -18.84 18.91 2.13
CA ILE A 914 -17.72 17.96 2.12
C ILE A 914 -17.74 17.20 3.46
N LEU A 915 -18.15 15.94 3.42
CA LEU A 915 -18.11 14.99 4.53
C LEU A 915 -16.71 14.40 4.65
N PHE A 916 -16.08 14.56 5.81
CA PHE A 916 -14.88 13.81 6.17
C PHE A 916 -15.25 12.33 6.35
N LEU A 917 -14.59 11.45 5.59
CA LEU A 917 -14.83 10.00 5.67
C LEU A 917 -13.73 9.31 6.46
N GLU A 918 -12.47 9.60 6.14
CA GLU A 918 -11.32 9.00 6.81
C GLU A 918 -10.05 9.81 6.56
N ARG A 919 -9.09 9.69 7.47
CA ARG A 919 -7.71 10.17 7.31
C ARG A 919 -6.75 9.00 7.43
N ILE A 920 -5.95 8.79 6.38
CA ILE A 920 -4.99 7.69 6.29
C ILE A 920 -3.60 8.24 6.56
N TYR A 921 -2.87 7.59 7.46
CA TYR A 921 -1.48 7.86 7.75
C TYR A 921 -0.62 6.71 7.23
N ARG A 922 0.43 7.04 6.47
CA ARG A 922 1.47 6.09 6.05
C ARG A 922 2.81 6.62 6.50
N SER A 923 3.40 5.94 7.47
CA SER A 923 4.74 6.24 7.97
C SER A 923 5.77 5.32 7.33
N SER A 924 6.92 5.87 6.98
CA SER A 924 8.07 5.13 6.48
C SER A 924 9.35 5.62 7.14
N LEU A 925 10.30 4.71 7.31
CA LEU A 925 11.64 4.98 7.83
C LEU A 925 12.64 4.18 7.01
N LYS A 926 13.70 4.86 6.57
CA LYS A 926 14.78 4.29 5.77
C LYS A 926 16.11 4.63 6.38
N GLY A 927 16.88 3.62 6.76
CA GLY A 927 18.17 3.79 7.40
C GLY A 927 19.20 2.78 6.92
N ALA A 928 20.48 3.09 7.11
CA ALA A 928 21.51 2.08 6.96
C ALA A 928 21.30 0.95 7.99
N PRO A 929 21.66 -0.29 7.66
CA PRO A 929 21.78 -1.31 8.69
C PRO A 929 22.95 -0.97 9.62
N ASP A 930 22.70 -0.95 10.91
CA ASP A 930 23.69 -0.75 11.96
C ASP A 930 23.56 -1.88 12.99
N LEU A 931 24.68 -2.26 13.63
CA LEU A 931 24.85 -3.50 14.41
C LEU A 931 24.11 -3.51 15.76
N ILE A 932 22.85 -3.07 15.81
CA ILE A 932 22.06 -2.83 17.02
C ILE A 932 21.40 -4.09 17.56
#